data_AF-A0A9D2FA16-F1
#
_entry.id   AF-A0A9D2FA16-F1
#
_cell.length_a   1.000
_cell.length_b   1.000
_cell.length_c   1.000
_cell.angle_alpha   90.00
_cell.angle_beta   90.00
_cell.angle_gamma   90.00
#
_symmetry.space_group_name_H-M   'P 1'
#
loop_
_entity.id
_entity.type
_entity.pdbx_description
1 polymer ?
#
loop_
_entity_poly.entity_id
_entity_poly.type
_entity_poly.pdbx_seq_one_letter_code
_entity_poly.pdbx_strand_id
1 'polypeptide(L)'
;MPKVSIVMPVYNGEAYINEAIDSIIAQTFEDWEFIIVNEYGSSEAVTSILYDYEKRDRRIHVIQNETRLRIAESLNVGLRAATGEYIARMDADDIAGKERLAIQVAYMDQHPKIDICGLKVDMFGENTWEWNVYTDPAFLSCTCLFYTPFVHPTIMMRAASLQKHQLEYNKDFFYTEDYEFFERASHVLQFTNLEVPGTYFYRYLSTNATNVGGNQGLQLQNKVMAAAFERWDLHFTKDEIRILSPNTFPYALSADEAQDLLEKLDLLLKEVFLCKNLRNQFGIYTLFQVLHRRWMDAYESVRWRPEIMDDGQVQRAIDRGFFHREEFYTPRPQKTNGIPRVSVVIPTYNSESYIMDTIWSILEQDYDQFEVLIMNEKESEDRTKECIAFFEDPRIQVIQNETKLGLAKSLNLGFQLAKGEYIARADADDVYPKNRLRKQVEFLDANPEIDVCGSWQRHFGKRNYIHKPPASKEEMRANLIFKCEVCHSTVMLRRDKFVALDVIYDDRYLSEDYELWSRVANKMWFATIPEVLGEYRWNGENITAKKMDLLDIEAQKLVQRNLKQAIGIEIPDKDLILLSGWKNPFMEGNLNQENLRCREAALLDQIEEQNKKVKAIDERAFSKVLDERRVWAGIQKESVMNRVSRAIEKKDSGGFLKKMIKKLLKPLYRPFRIRYENRIMGIQDSVWRQGGMLEESLQTLHDVDGHLYDYYHDLEVKIQQQNIQIEMLQQTIGQILQSLTTTVGILERQLRSELEQQANLTRQVLLDQIKGCIEESEKNILQVTDMRVWKAEQLINQTMDARVWKAEQLINETTDARVWRAEQRINETTDARVWKAEKNSSCSIADVLNELHRHIDFTYRDIMVAMENQKPFLPQNNIKLITKHPIAYESLDHLYPHGTIRDNTRYPRFVEKCEEVLGCNAELSFLDLGCSGGGMVLEAALRGHTSIGLEGSDNSKKEQRAEWRLLGDRLQTCDITKPFRLIERDGTVKKFDIITAWEVMEHIQENDLPQMLENIKQHLSDRGYFVASIANWEDIDPESGANWHVTLHEFDWWVEQFEHAGFEVHNELFQPIDMARGTYNPPHCYEMPYSDYNKNTNFYIVVSLAKK
;
A
#
# COMPACT_ATOMS: atom_id res chain seq x y z
N MET A 1 -7.41 -43.19 -41.25
CA MET A 1 -7.11 -41.95 -40.52
C MET A 1 -7.71 -42.13 -39.14
N PRO A 2 -6.96 -41.82 -38.07
CA PRO A 2 -7.48 -41.88 -36.72
C PRO A 2 -8.64 -40.89 -36.54
N LYS A 3 -9.52 -41.10 -35.58
CA LYS A 3 -10.56 -40.10 -35.24
C LYS A 3 -9.94 -38.90 -34.52
N VAL A 4 -8.96 -39.12 -33.64
CA VAL A 4 -8.29 -38.05 -32.86
C VAL A 4 -6.77 -38.08 -33.09
N SER A 5 -6.17 -36.92 -33.34
CA SER A 5 -4.72 -36.71 -33.19
C SER A 5 -4.45 -35.96 -31.88
N ILE A 6 -3.68 -36.54 -30.98
CA ILE A 6 -3.20 -35.83 -29.79
C ILE A 6 -1.88 -35.16 -30.14
N VAL A 7 -1.71 -33.87 -29.81
CA VAL A 7 -0.49 -33.10 -30.02
C VAL A 7 0.09 -32.70 -28.67
N MET A 8 1.34 -33.10 -28.40
CA MET A 8 2.08 -32.75 -27.18
C MET A 8 3.47 -32.22 -27.51
N PRO A 9 3.73 -30.91 -27.36
CA PRO A 9 5.09 -30.39 -27.40
C PRO A 9 5.83 -30.77 -26.12
N VAL A 10 7.12 -31.11 -26.23
CA VAL A 10 7.96 -31.52 -25.10
C VAL A 10 9.28 -30.74 -25.13
N TYR A 11 9.62 -30.07 -24.02
CA TYR A 11 10.92 -29.42 -23.82
C TYR A 11 11.43 -29.66 -22.41
N ASN A 12 12.29 -30.68 -22.25
CA ASN A 12 12.61 -31.27 -20.95
C ASN A 12 11.35 -31.74 -20.19
N GLY A 13 11.48 -32.56 -19.15
CA GLY A 13 10.31 -33.10 -18.44
C GLY A 13 10.40 -34.59 -18.12
N GLU A 14 11.62 -35.14 -18.06
CA GLU A 14 11.91 -36.53 -17.73
C GLU A 14 11.22 -37.03 -16.45
N ALA A 15 10.92 -36.12 -15.51
CA ALA A 15 10.22 -36.43 -14.27
C ALA A 15 8.78 -36.90 -14.48
N TYR A 16 8.06 -36.32 -15.46
CA TYR A 16 6.60 -36.48 -15.60
C TYR A 16 6.16 -37.02 -16.95
N ILE A 17 7.05 -37.02 -17.96
CA ILE A 17 6.72 -37.42 -19.33
C ILE A 17 6.17 -38.85 -19.43
N ASN A 18 6.62 -39.77 -18.57
CA ASN A 18 6.08 -41.13 -18.52
C ASN A 18 4.60 -41.13 -18.11
N GLU A 19 4.26 -40.39 -17.04
CA GLU A 19 2.88 -40.28 -16.55
C GLU A 19 1.96 -39.67 -17.61
N ALA A 20 2.44 -38.62 -18.30
CA ALA A 20 1.70 -37.97 -19.38
C ALA A 20 1.41 -38.93 -20.54
N ILE A 21 2.43 -39.67 -21.02
CA ILE A 21 2.26 -40.62 -22.13
C ILE A 21 1.39 -41.81 -21.71
N ASP A 22 1.64 -42.41 -20.56
CA ASP A 22 0.86 -43.54 -20.04
C ASP A 22 -0.61 -43.18 -19.86
N SER A 23 -0.93 -41.93 -19.50
CA SER A 23 -2.31 -41.45 -19.38
C SER A 23 -3.07 -41.41 -20.72
N ILE A 24 -2.36 -41.18 -21.84
CA ILE A 24 -2.93 -41.24 -23.19
C ILE A 24 -3.08 -42.70 -23.65
N ILE A 25 -2.09 -43.56 -23.37
CA ILE A 25 -2.18 -44.99 -23.66
C ILE A 25 -3.37 -45.63 -22.93
N ALA A 26 -3.66 -45.18 -21.71
CA ALA A 26 -4.75 -45.68 -20.87
C ALA A 26 -6.15 -45.14 -21.23
N GLN A 27 -6.30 -44.35 -22.30
CA GLN A 27 -7.60 -43.84 -22.75
C GLN A 27 -8.53 -44.97 -23.16
N THR A 28 -9.80 -44.84 -22.77
CA THR A 28 -10.88 -45.78 -23.14
C THR A 28 -11.32 -45.67 -24.60
N PHE A 29 -11.05 -44.52 -25.24
CA PHE A 29 -11.22 -44.33 -26.67
C PHE A 29 -9.94 -44.81 -27.38
N GLU A 30 -10.05 -45.71 -28.36
CA GLU A 30 -8.88 -46.38 -28.96
C GLU A 30 -8.44 -45.80 -30.32
N ASP A 31 -9.32 -45.09 -31.03
CA ASP A 31 -9.09 -44.61 -32.40
C ASP A 31 -8.36 -43.26 -32.44
N TRP A 32 -7.09 -43.28 -32.03
CA TRP A 32 -6.24 -42.11 -31.96
C TRP A 32 -4.81 -42.34 -32.47
N GLU A 33 -4.15 -41.26 -32.86
CA GLU A 33 -2.69 -41.14 -32.99
C GLU A 33 -2.15 -40.12 -31.99
N PHE A 34 -0.90 -40.28 -31.56
CA PHE A 34 -0.26 -39.38 -30.60
C PHE A 34 1.03 -38.80 -31.17
N ILE A 35 1.01 -37.52 -31.52
CA ILE A 35 2.10 -36.77 -32.12
C ILE A 35 2.82 -36.03 -31.00
N ILE A 36 4.04 -36.47 -30.70
CA ILE A 36 4.89 -35.86 -29.69
C ILE A 36 5.97 -35.04 -30.40
N VAL A 37 5.95 -33.73 -30.22
CA VAL A 37 6.93 -32.83 -30.84
C VAL A 37 8.05 -32.55 -29.84
N ASN A 38 9.19 -33.22 -30.01
CA ASN A 38 10.36 -33.02 -29.17
C ASN A 38 11.11 -31.77 -29.61
N GLU A 39 11.14 -30.77 -28.73
CA GLU A 39 11.79 -29.50 -29.00
C GLU A 39 13.33 -29.65 -29.07
N TYR A 40 13.96 -28.80 -29.88
CA TYR A 40 15.41 -28.77 -29.97
C TYR A 40 16.04 -28.38 -28.63
N GLY A 41 17.01 -29.18 -28.20
CA GLY A 41 17.72 -28.97 -26.94
C GLY A 41 17.06 -29.65 -25.72
N SER A 42 16.05 -30.50 -25.92
CA SER A 42 15.60 -31.45 -24.89
C SER A 42 16.73 -32.40 -24.47
N SER A 43 16.70 -32.84 -23.21
CA SER A 43 17.69 -33.78 -22.67
C SER A 43 17.71 -35.12 -23.44
N GLU A 44 18.88 -35.77 -23.47
CA GLU A 44 19.03 -37.10 -24.06
C GLU A 44 18.13 -38.12 -23.35
N ALA A 45 17.91 -37.95 -22.04
CA ALA A 45 17.02 -38.78 -21.24
C ALA A 45 15.57 -38.73 -21.74
N VAL A 46 15.00 -37.52 -21.89
CA VAL A 46 13.63 -37.36 -22.45
C VAL A 46 13.57 -37.92 -23.86
N THR A 47 14.53 -37.55 -24.70
CA THR A 47 14.57 -37.99 -26.11
C THR A 47 14.57 -39.53 -26.21
N SER A 48 15.36 -40.21 -25.38
CA SER A 48 15.38 -41.67 -25.31
C SER A 48 14.04 -42.26 -24.86
N ILE A 49 13.39 -41.65 -23.85
CA ILE A 49 12.08 -42.09 -23.37
C ILE A 49 11.04 -42.02 -24.51
N LEU A 50 11.00 -40.89 -25.24
CA LEU A 50 10.04 -40.70 -26.33
C LEU A 50 10.19 -41.75 -27.43
N TYR A 51 11.42 -41.99 -27.90
CA TYR A 51 11.68 -43.02 -28.94
C TYR A 51 11.42 -44.45 -28.44
N ASP A 52 11.55 -44.71 -27.14
CA ASP A 52 11.20 -46.00 -26.57
C ASP A 52 9.69 -46.24 -26.54
N TYR A 53 8.87 -45.19 -26.31
CA TYR A 53 7.41 -45.29 -26.47
C TYR A 53 6.99 -45.48 -27.92
N GLU A 54 7.57 -44.73 -28.87
CA GLU A 54 7.31 -44.88 -30.31
C GLU A 54 7.56 -46.31 -30.81
N LYS A 55 8.63 -46.96 -30.30
CA LYS A 55 8.91 -48.38 -30.63
C LYS A 55 7.89 -49.35 -30.03
N ARG A 56 7.26 -49.00 -28.90
CA ARG A 56 6.34 -49.88 -28.15
C ARG A 56 4.89 -49.76 -28.62
N ASP A 57 4.45 -48.57 -29.01
CA ASP A 57 3.10 -48.32 -29.51
C ASP A 57 3.15 -47.57 -30.85
N ARG A 58 2.74 -48.26 -31.92
CA ARG A 58 2.73 -47.76 -33.30
C ARG A 58 1.83 -46.53 -33.53
N ARG A 59 0.96 -46.20 -32.58
CA ARG A 59 0.10 -45.00 -32.64
C ARG A 59 0.85 -43.74 -32.21
N ILE A 60 2.02 -43.88 -31.59
CA ILE A 60 2.86 -42.77 -31.13
C ILE A 60 3.85 -42.41 -32.23
N HIS A 61 3.98 -41.12 -32.52
CA HIS A 61 4.85 -40.57 -33.55
C HIS A 61 5.66 -39.42 -32.95
N VAL A 62 6.99 -39.56 -32.92
CA VAL A 62 7.89 -38.54 -32.38
C VAL A 62 8.45 -37.70 -33.51
N ILE A 63 8.22 -36.39 -33.45
CA ILE A 63 8.78 -35.42 -34.39
C ILE A 63 9.87 -34.64 -33.65
N GLN A 64 11.11 -34.76 -34.13
CA GLN A 64 12.23 -33.98 -33.59
C GLN A 64 12.36 -32.65 -34.33
N ASN A 65 12.29 -31.53 -33.60
CA ASN A 65 12.65 -30.23 -34.17
C ASN A 65 14.17 -30.15 -34.40
N GLU A 66 14.56 -29.67 -35.58
CA GLU A 66 15.97 -29.47 -35.95
C GLU A 66 16.58 -28.19 -35.37
N THR A 67 15.73 -27.22 -35.00
CA THR A 67 16.13 -25.93 -34.40
C THR A 67 15.16 -25.57 -33.29
N ARG A 68 15.52 -24.62 -32.41
CA ARG A 68 14.67 -24.21 -31.29
C ARG A 68 13.49 -23.38 -31.78
N LEU A 69 12.31 -23.99 -31.88
CA LEU A 69 11.09 -23.37 -32.43
C LEU A 69 10.24 -22.69 -31.36
N ARG A 70 10.37 -23.12 -30.10
CA ARG A 70 9.52 -22.77 -28.96
C ARG A 70 8.08 -23.28 -29.11
N ILE A 71 7.31 -23.15 -28.04
CA ILE A 71 6.00 -23.79 -27.87
C ILE A 71 5.01 -23.50 -29.01
N ALA A 72 4.83 -22.24 -29.42
CA ALA A 72 3.87 -21.87 -30.46
C ALA A 72 4.13 -22.58 -31.79
N GLU A 73 5.38 -22.53 -32.28
CA GLU A 73 5.72 -23.15 -33.55
C GLU A 73 5.86 -24.67 -33.43
N SER A 74 6.28 -25.20 -32.28
CA SER A 74 6.24 -26.64 -31.99
C SER A 74 4.81 -27.20 -31.98
N LEU A 75 3.84 -26.44 -31.45
CA LEU A 75 2.43 -26.78 -31.57
C LEU A 75 2.00 -26.78 -33.04
N ASN A 76 2.39 -25.77 -33.83
CA ASN A 76 2.07 -25.72 -35.26
C ASN A 76 2.66 -26.89 -36.06
N VAL A 77 3.87 -27.35 -35.73
CA VAL A 77 4.46 -28.58 -36.31
C VAL A 77 3.55 -29.77 -36.04
N GLY A 78 3.08 -29.92 -34.81
CA GLY A 78 2.12 -30.97 -34.44
C GLY A 78 0.76 -30.83 -35.14
N LEU A 79 0.22 -29.61 -35.21
CA LEU A 79 -1.05 -29.32 -35.91
C LEU A 79 -0.99 -29.68 -37.40
N ARG A 80 0.12 -29.40 -38.06
CA ARG A 80 0.32 -29.72 -39.48
C ARG A 80 0.54 -31.21 -39.73
N ALA A 81 1.08 -31.93 -38.75
CA ALA A 81 1.27 -33.38 -38.83
C ALA A 81 -0.01 -34.17 -38.50
N ALA A 82 -0.95 -33.59 -37.78
CA ALA A 82 -2.20 -34.24 -37.37
C ALA A 82 -3.07 -34.66 -38.57
N THR A 83 -3.53 -35.92 -38.57
CA THR A 83 -4.40 -36.48 -39.62
C THR A 83 -5.81 -36.83 -39.15
N GLY A 84 -6.08 -36.66 -37.85
CA GLY A 84 -7.34 -36.95 -37.21
C GLY A 84 -8.44 -35.94 -37.55
N GLU A 85 -9.69 -36.36 -37.41
CA GLU A 85 -10.84 -35.45 -37.54
C GLU A 85 -10.84 -34.38 -36.45
N TYR A 86 -10.46 -34.79 -35.24
CA TYR A 86 -10.25 -33.94 -34.08
C TYR A 86 -8.78 -33.88 -33.69
N ILE A 87 -8.34 -32.73 -33.21
CA ILE A 87 -7.00 -32.52 -32.66
C ILE A 87 -7.14 -32.18 -31.17
N ALA A 88 -6.62 -33.04 -30.29
CA ALA A 88 -6.56 -32.77 -28.87
C ALA A 88 -5.17 -32.27 -28.48
N ARG A 89 -5.09 -31.31 -27.55
CA ARG A 89 -3.81 -30.84 -27.01
C ARG A 89 -3.48 -31.60 -25.71
N MET A 90 -2.20 -31.78 -25.41
CA MET A 90 -1.73 -32.38 -24.15
C MET A 90 -0.44 -31.69 -23.71
N ASP A 91 -0.26 -31.52 -22.40
CA ASP A 91 1.00 -31.04 -21.81
C ASP A 91 1.85 -32.20 -21.30
N ALA A 92 3.18 -32.02 -21.30
CA ALA A 92 4.17 -33.06 -21.00
C ALA A 92 4.26 -33.45 -19.51
N ASP A 93 3.66 -32.65 -18.64
CA ASP A 93 3.70 -32.74 -17.18
C ASP A 93 2.33 -33.02 -16.53
N ASP A 94 1.27 -33.02 -17.33
CA ASP A 94 -0.11 -33.24 -16.91
C ASP A 94 -0.56 -34.70 -17.09
N ILE A 95 -1.76 -35.04 -16.59
CA ILE A 95 -2.36 -36.38 -16.72
C ILE A 95 -3.76 -36.27 -17.34
N ALA A 96 -3.99 -36.99 -18.44
CA ALA A 96 -5.32 -37.12 -19.02
C ALA A 96 -6.15 -38.19 -18.29
N GLY A 97 -7.37 -37.84 -17.87
CA GLY A 97 -8.31 -38.81 -17.28
C GLY A 97 -8.74 -39.86 -18.31
N LYS A 98 -8.96 -41.11 -17.89
CA LYS A 98 -9.17 -42.27 -18.80
C LYS A 98 -10.33 -42.14 -19.80
N GLU A 99 -11.30 -41.29 -19.49
CA GLU A 99 -12.49 -41.06 -20.32
C GLU A 99 -12.43 -39.74 -21.12
N ARG A 100 -11.34 -38.96 -21.00
CA ARG A 100 -11.17 -37.64 -21.62
C ARG A 100 -11.55 -37.65 -23.10
N LEU A 101 -10.87 -38.49 -23.89
CA LEU A 101 -11.07 -38.53 -25.33
C LEU A 101 -12.48 -39.00 -25.71
N ALA A 102 -13.00 -40.02 -25.01
CA ALA A 102 -14.35 -40.55 -25.26
C ALA A 102 -15.43 -39.48 -25.04
N ILE A 103 -15.32 -38.72 -23.94
CA ILE A 103 -16.25 -37.64 -23.59
C ILE A 103 -16.19 -36.50 -24.60
N GLN A 104 -14.99 -36.02 -24.94
CA GLN A 104 -14.85 -34.90 -25.88
C GLN A 104 -15.30 -35.30 -27.30
N VAL A 105 -14.96 -36.49 -27.79
CA VAL A 105 -15.42 -36.98 -29.10
C VAL A 105 -16.94 -37.11 -29.14
N ALA A 106 -17.55 -37.75 -28.13
CA ALA A 106 -19.00 -37.92 -28.07
C ALA A 106 -19.73 -36.57 -28.09
N TYR A 107 -19.21 -35.58 -27.36
CA TYR A 107 -19.78 -34.24 -27.35
C TYR A 107 -19.63 -33.55 -28.71
N MET A 108 -18.43 -33.58 -29.31
CA MET A 108 -18.12 -32.91 -30.58
C MET A 108 -18.86 -33.53 -31.78
N ASP A 109 -19.17 -34.83 -31.75
CA ASP A 109 -19.98 -35.51 -32.75
C ASP A 109 -21.46 -35.10 -32.63
N GLN A 110 -21.97 -34.93 -31.41
CA GLN A 110 -23.35 -34.50 -31.14
C GLN A 110 -23.58 -33.00 -31.41
N HIS A 111 -22.52 -32.19 -31.34
CA HIS A 111 -22.59 -30.73 -31.48
C HIS A 111 -21.74 -30.25 -32.66
N PRO A 112 -22.15 -30.49 -33.93
CA PRO A 112 -21.36 -30.17 -35.11
C PRO A 112 -21.09 -28.66 -35.31
N LYS A 113 -21.81 -27.79 -34.59
CA LYS A 113 -21.58 -26.34 -34.59
C LYS A 113 -20.44 -25.90 -33.68
N ILE A 114 -20.02 -26.73 -32.74
CA ILE A 114 -18.89 -26.45 -31.86
C ILE A 114 -17.60 -26.87 -32.58
N ASP A 115 -16.64 -25.94 -32.58
CA ASP A 115 -15.35 -26.11 -33.23
C ASP A 115 -14.24 -26.46 -32.23
N ILE A 116 -14.33 -25.93 -31.01
CA ILE A 116 -13.37 -26.20 -29.93
C ILE A 116 -14.14 -26.48 -28.63
N CYS A 117 -13.82 -27.59 -27.97
CA CYS A 117 -14.25 -27.85 -26.59
C CYS A 117 -13.08 -27.97 -25.62
N GLY A 118 -13.16 -27.29 -24.48
CA GLY A 118 -12.25 -27.46 -23.33
C GLY A 118 -12.88 -28.28 -22.21
N LEU A 119 -12.13 -28.51 -21.13
CA LEU A 119 -12.56 -29.28 -19.98
C LEU A 119 -12.32 -28.52 -18.67
N LYS A 120 -13.10 -28.87 -17.65
CA LYS A 120 -12.72 -28.62 -16.26
C LYS A 120 -11.41 -29.33 -15.95
N VAL A 121 -10.55 -28.67 -15.17
CA VAL A 121 -9.32 -29.28 -14.66
C VAL A 121 -9.44 -29.59 -13.18
N ASP A 122 -8.91 -30.73 -12.77
CA ASP A 122 -8.61 -31.03 -11.39
C ASP A 122 -7.13 -30.71 -11.14
N MET A 123 -6.85 -29.73 -10.30
CA MET A 123 -5.47 -29.33 -10.08
C MET A 123 -4.80 -30.10 -8.96
N PHE A 124 -3.50 -30.35 -9.12
CA PHE A 124 -2.64 -30.99 -8.12
C PHE A 124 -1.19 -30.49 -8.27
N GLY A 125 -0.31 -30.84 -7.32
CA GLY A 125 1.09 -30.40 -7.32
C GLY A 125 1.42 -29.53 -6.11
N GLU A 126 2.18 -28.45 -6.32
CA GLU A 126 2.65 -27.58 -5.23
C GLU A 126 1.52 -26.77 -4.58
N ASN A 127 0.52 -26.36 -5.37
CA ASN A 127 -0.65 -25.62 -4.91
C ASN A 127 -1.89 -26.05 -5.70
N THR A 128 -3.08 -25.79 -5.14
CA THR A 128 -4.37 -26.08 -5.78
C THR A 128 -5.36 -24.95 -5.54
N TRP A 129 -6.23 -24.71 -6.51
CA TRP A 129 -7.38 -23.81 -6.45
C TRP A 129 -8.44 -24.30 -7.45
N GLU A 130 -9.66 -23.77 -7.35
CA GLU A 130 -10.74 -24.14 -8.27
C GLU A 130 -10.77 -23.18 -9.46
N TRP A 131 -10.90 -23.75 -10.68
CA TRP A 131 -11.12 -22.97 -11.90
C TRP A 131 -12.61 -22.86 -12.21
N ASN A 132 -13.07 -21.63 -12.44
CA ASN A 132 -14.43 -21.39 -12.92
C ASN A 132 -14.56 -21.87 -14.37
N VAL A 133 -15.56 -22.73 -14.62
CA VAL A 133 -15.83 -23.29 -15.94
C VAL A 133 -17.05 -22.62 -16.53
N TYR A 134 -16.88 -21.96 -17.67
CA TYR A 134 -17.97 -21.34 -18.42
C TYR A 134 -18.27 -22.16 -19.66
N THR A 135 -19.54 -22.48 -19.87
CA THR A 135 -19.99 -23.39 -20.93
C THR A 135 -20.74 -22.69 -22.05
N ASP A 136 -21.25 -21.47 -21.83
CA ASP A 136 -21.97 -20.72 -22.86
C ASP A 136 -21.02 -20.23 -23.98
N PRO A 137 -21.27 -20.59 -25.25
CA PRO A 137 -20.41 -20.19 -26.36
C PRO A 137 -20.30 -18.68 -26.56
N ALA A 138 -21.39 -17.93 -26.40
CA ALA A 138 -21.39 -16.49 -26.61
C ALA A 138 -20.58 -15.78 -25.52
N PHE A 139 -20.71 -16.23 -24.27
CA PHE A 139 -19.91 -15.76 -23.14
C PHE A 139 -18.43 -16.04 -23.38
N LEU A 140 -18.04 -17.27 -23.73
CA LEU A 140 -16.63 -17.61 -23.98
C LEU A 140 -16.01 -16.77 -25.10
N SER A 141 -16.70 -16.62 -26.23
CA SER A 141 -16.21 -15.75 -27.31
C SER A 141 -16.09 -14.29 -26.85
N CYS A 142 -17.05 -13.78 -26.08
CA CYS A 142 -16.98 -12.42 -25.54
C CYS A 142 -15.86 -12.24 -24.48
N THR A 143 -15.57 -13.27 -23.68
CA THR A 143 -14.50 -13.20 -22.66
C THR A 143 -13.11 -13.07 -23.26
N CYS A 144 -12.94 -13.42 -24.54
CA CYS A 144 -11.68 -13.24 -25.28
C CYS A 144 -11.25 -11.77 -25.43
N LEU A 145 -12.10 -10.81 -25.06
CA LEU A 145 -11.70 -9.40 -24.89
C LEU A 145 -10.67 -9.21 -23.76
N PHE A 146 -10.66 -10.08 -22.77
CA PHE A 146 -9.86 -9.92 -21.55
C PHE A 146 -9.08 -11.19 -21.15
N TYR A 147 -9.57 -12.39 -21.51
CA TYR A 147 -9.12 -13.66 -20.96
C TYR A 147 -8.95 -14.75 -22.04
N THR A 148 -8.08 -15.72 -21.75
CA THR A 148 -8.07 -17.02 -22.43
C THR A 148 -9.34 -17.82 -22.04
N PRO A 149 -10.14 -18.34 -22.98
CA PRO A 149 -11.41 -19.02 -22.68
C PRO A 149 -11.25 -20.47 -22.18
N PHE A 150 -10.04 -21.03 -22.26
CA PHE A 150 -9.74 -22.42 -21.94
C PHE A 150 -8.48 -22.51 -21.07
N VAL A 151 -8.42 -23.54 -20.22
CA VAL A 151 -7.13 -24.07 -19.77
C VAL A 151 -6.52 -24.79 -20.97
N HIS A 152 -5.47 -24.20 -21.56
CA HIS A 152 -4.91 -24.59 -22.86
C HIS A 152 -4.71 -26.10 -23.07
N PRO A 153 -4.22 -26.90 -22.10
CA PRO A 153 -4.07 -28.34 -22.27
C PRO A 153 -5.35 -29.14 -22.53
N THR A 154 -6.50 -28.59 -22.18
CA THR A 154 -7.75 -29.36 -22.16
C THR A 154 -8.41 -29.47 -23.54
N ILE A 155 -8.02 -28.63 -24.50
CA ILE A 155 -8.79 -28.42 -25.72
C ILE A 155 -8.81 -29.64 -26.65
N MET A 156 -9.95 -29.82 -27.31
CA MET A 156 -10.14 -30.63 -28.51
C MET A 156 -10.74 -29.75 -29.60
N MET A 157 -10.12 -29.72 -30.77
CA MET A 157 -10.44 -28.85 -31.89
C MET A 157 -10.84 -29.67 -33.12
N ARG A 158 -11.78 -29.18 -33.92
CA ARG A 158 -12.12 -29.76 -35.22
C ARG A 158 -11.07 -29.37 -36.26
N ALA A 159 -10.35 -30.35 -36.82
CA ALA A 159 -9.25 -30.09 -37.76
C ALA A 159 -9.71 -29.30 -39.00
N ALA A 160 -10.89 -29.66 -39.54
CA ALA A 160 -11.47 -28.99 -40.70
C ALA A 160 -11.76 -27.50 -40.44
N SER A 161 -12.11 -27.11 -39.21
CA SER A 161 -12.39 -25.72 -38.84
C SER A 161 -11.11 -24.89 -38.81
N LEU A 162 -10.03 -25.44 -38.25
CA LEU A 162 -8.70 -24.79 -38.26
C LEU A 162 -8.19 -24.59 -39.69
N GLN A 163 -8.28 -25.64 -40.52
CA GLN A 163 -7.83 -25.60 -41.92
C GLN A 163 -8.63 -24.58 -42.75
N LYS A 164 -9.96 -24.58 -42.60
CA LYS A 164 -10.86 -23.66 -43.31
C LYS A 164 -10.50 -22.19 -43.04
N HIS A 165 -10.11 -21.87 -41.81
CA HIS A 165 -9.81 -20.51 -41.38
C HIS A 165 -8.29 -20.21 -41.31
N GLN A 166 -7.44 -21.16 -41.69
CA GLN A 166 -5.98 -21.04 -41.66
C GLN A 166 -5.46 -20.59 -40.28
N LEU A 167 -5.98 -21.21 -39.22
CA LEU A 167 -5.63 -20.88 -37.85
C LEU A 167 -4.41 -21.69 -37.38
N GLU A 168 -3.33 -20.98 -37.07
CA GLU A 168 -2.12 -21.49 -36.42
C GLU A 168 -1.75 -20.56 -35.23
N TYR A 169 -0.93 -21.04 -34.30
CA TYR A 169 -0.40 -20.25 -33.19
C TYR A 169 0.62 -19.22 -33.69
N ASN A 170 0.56 -18.00 -33.17
CA ASN A 170 1.48 -16.95 -33.56
C ASN A 170 2.76 -16.98 -32.71
N LYS A 171 3.89 -17.33 -33.33
CA LYS A 171 5.19 -17.44 -32.65
C LYS A 171 5.73 -16.15 -32.06
N ASP A 172 5.22 -14.99 -32.48
CA ASP A 172 5.66 -13.69 -31.97
C ASP A 172 5.07 -13.39 -30.57
N PHE A 173 4.09 -14.17 -30.12
CA PHE A 173 3.41 -14.03 -28.82
C PHE A 173 3.86 -15.08 -27.80
N PHE A 174 5.16 -15.36 -27.72
CA PHE A 174 5.71 -16.32 -26.75
C PHE A 174 5.30 -15.99 -25.30
N TYR A 175 4.73 -16.97 -24.58
CA TYR A 175 4.05 -16.90 -23.26
C TYR A 175 2.57 -16.50 -23.29
N THR A 176 2.04 -16.10 -24.44
CA THR A 176 0.65 -15.62 -24.60
C THR A 176 0.07 -16.07 -25.95
N GLU A 177 0.68 -17.08 -26.57
CA GLU A 177 0.30 -17.60 -27.88
C GLU A 177 -1.09 -18.23 -27.86
N ASP A 178 -1.51 -18.74 -26.71
CA ASP A 178 -2.84 -19.28 -26.47
C ASP A 178 -3.90 -18.18 -26.49
N TYR A 179 -3.70 -17.11 -25.73
CA TYR A 179 -4.65 -15.99 -25.68
C TYR A 179 -4.79 -15.32 -27.04
N GLU A 180 -3.68 -15.06 -27.74
CA GLU A 180 -3.70 -14.51 -29.11
C GLU A 180 -4.45 -15.43 -30.08
N PHE A 181 -4.20 -16.74 -30.01
CA PHE A 181 -4.84 -17.72 -30.87
C PHE A 181 -6.36 -17.76 -30.63
N PHE A 182 -6.80 -17.85 -29.38
CA PHE A 182 -8.22 -17.95 -29.06
C PHE A 182 -8.96 -16.66 -29.32
N GLU A 183 -8.33 -15.50 -29.09
CA GLU A 183 -8.92 -14.22 -29.46
C GLU A 183 -9.21 -14.18 -30.97
N ARG A 184 -8.23 -14.53 -31.82
CA ARG A 184 -8.45 -14.57 -33.28
C ARG A 184 -9.47 -15.62 -33.68
N ALA A 185 -9.42 -16.79 -33.05
CA ALA A 185 -10.34 -17.89 -33.33
C ALA A 185 -11.78 -17.56 -32.93
N SER A 186 -11.99 -16.76 -31.88
CA SER A 186 -13.33 -16.42 -31.35
C SER A 186 -14.24 -15.71 -32.35
N HIS A 187 -13.64 -15.08 -33.37
CA HIS A 187 -14.35 -14.37 -34.44
C HIS A 187 -14.95 -15.29 -35.51
N VAL A 188 -14.44 -16.52 -35.62
CA VAL A 188 -14.80 -17.45 -36.71
C VAL A 188 -15.19 -18.84 -36.23
N LEU A 189 -14.85 -19.20 -34.99
CA LEU A 189 -15.11 -20.49 -34.37
C LEU A 189 -16.04 -20.39 -33.16
N GLN A 190 -16.79 -21.44 -32.87
CA GLN A 190 -17.59 -21.56 -31.65
C GLN A 190 -16.92 -22.43 -30.58
N PHE A 191 -16.99 -21.94 -29.35
CA PHE A 191 -16.31 -22.49 -28.17
C PHE A 191 -17.31 -23.06 -27.17
N THR A 192 -16.86 -24.01 -26.36
CA THR A 192 -17.57 -24.45 -25.14
C THR A 192 -16.59 -25.13 -24.18
N ASN A 193 -16.81 -25.05 -22.88
CA ASN A 193 -16.17 -25.99 -21.95
C ASN A 193 -17.15 -27.10 -21.57
N LEU A 194 -16.61 -28.25 -21.13
CA LEU A 194 -17.38 -29.32 -20.50
C LEU A 194 -17.02 -29.38 -19.03
N GLU A 195 -18.04 -29.28 -18.18
CA GLU A 195 -17.87 -29.34 -16.73
C GLU A 195 -17.91 -30.79 -16.22
N VAL A 196 -16.91 -31.59 -16.60
CA VAL A 196 -16.79 -32.98 -16.19
C VAL A 196 -15.50 -33.20 -15.40
N PRO A 197 -15.54 -33.36 -14.07
CA PRO A 197 -14.35 -33.62 -13.27
C PRO A 197 -13.78 -35.01 -13.59
N GLY A 198 -12.52 -35.23 -13.23
CA GLY A 198 -11.76 -36.45 -13.47
C GLY A 198 -11.30 -36.64 -14.91
N THR A 199 -11.51 -35.65 -15.79
CA THR A 199 -11.17 -35.75 -17.22
C THR A 199 -9.80 -35.18 -17.55
N TYR A 200 -9.29 -34.24 -16.75
CA TYR A 200 -7.96 -33.67 -16.93
C TYR A 200 -7.37 -33.25 -15.59
N PHE A 201 -6.17 -33.74 -15.26
CA PHE A 201 -5.45 -33.36 -14.05
C PHE A 201 -4.30 -32.44 -14.41
N TYR A 202 -4.40 -31.18 -13.98
CA TYR A 202 -3.42 -30.13 -14.27
C TYR A 202 -2.39 -30.04 -13.13
N ARG A 203 -1.11 -30.16 -13.46
CA ARG A 203 -0.03 -30.11 -12.48
C ARG A 203 0.49 -28.69 -12.33
N TYR A 204 0.30 -28.11 -11.16
CA TYR A 204 0.87 -26.82 -10.83
C TYR A 204 2.28 -26.95 -10.25
N LEU A 205 3.25 -26.34 -10.93
CA LEU A 205 4.63 -26.18 -10.47
C LEU A 205 5.04 -24.70 -10.54
N SER A 206 5.84 -24.24 -9.59
CA SER A 206 6.47 -22.91 -9.61
C SER A 206 7.29 -22.64 -10.88
N THR A 207 7.74 -23.68 -11.57
CA THR A 207 8.47 -23.63 -12.85
C THR A 207 7.59 -23.61 -14.11
N ASN A 208 6.25 -23.66 -14.00
CA ASN A 208 5.36 -23.63 -15.16
C ASN A 208 5.61 -22.38 -16.01
N ALA A 209 5.42 -22.49 -17.34
CA ALA A 209 5.69 -21.40 -18.28
C ALA A 209 4.95 -20.10 -17.92
N THR A 210 3.73 -20.21 -17.38
CA THR A 210 2.93 -19.08 -16.86
C THR A 210 3.65 -18.29 -15.76
N ASN A 211 4.43 -18.95 -14.91
CA ASN A 211 5.18 -18.33 -13.82
C ASN A 211 6.52 -17.74 -14.29
N VAL A 212 7.12 -18.31 -15.34
CA VAL A 212 8.43 -17.89 -15.88
C VAL A 212 8.31 -16.71 -16.86
N GLY A 213 7.15 -16.52 -17.49
CA GLY A 213 6.92 -15.47 -18.50
C GLY A 213 7.07 -14.03 -18.02
N GLY A 214 6.92 -13.80 -16.71
CA GLY A 214 7.17 -12.51 -16.05
C GLY A 214 6.56 -11.29 -16.76
N ASN A 215 7.31 -10.19 -16.79
CA ASN A 215 6.85 -8.92 -17.39
C ASN A 215 6.66 -9.00 -18.91
N GLN A 216 7.35 -9.91 -19.61
CA GLN A 216 7.25 -10.01 -21.07
C GLN A 216 5.89 -10.59 -21.49
N GLY A 217 5.40 -11.63 -20.81
CA GLY A 217 4.06 -12.19 -21.06
C GLY A 217 2.95 -11.16 -20.81
N LEU A 218 3.05 -10.39 -19.72
CA LEU A 218 2.10 -9.32 -19.42
C LEU A 218 2.05 -8.22 -20.49
N GLN A 219 3.21 -7.83 -21.05
CA GLN A 219 3.27 -6.87 -22.14
C GLN A 219 2.63 -7.40 -23.43
N LEU A 220 2.84 -8.68 -23.75
CA LEU A 220 2.24 -9.32 -24.93
C LEU A 220 0.73 -9.49 -24.78
N GLN A 221 0.25 -9.86 -23.59
CA GLN A 221 -1.18 -9.91 -23.27
C GLN A 221 -1.86 -8.54 -23.50
N ASN A 222 -1.24 -7.46 -23.03
CA ASN A 222 -1.77 -6.11 -23.24
C ASN A 222 -1.79 -5.72 -24.73
N LYS A 223 -0.84 -6.23 -25.54
CA LYS A 223 -0.89 -6.05 -27.00
C LYS A 223 -2.04 -6.83 -27.65
N VAL A 224 -2.32 -8.05 -27.20
CA VAL A 224 -3.49 -8.84 -27.69
C VAL A 224 -4.78 -8.10 -27.35
N MET A 225 -4.93 -7.62 -26.12
CA MET A 225 -6.10 -6.83 -25.70
C MET A 225 -6.26 -5.54 -26.51
N ALA A 226 -5.18 -4.78 -26.71
CA ALA A 226 -5.23 -3.56 -27.53
C ALA A 226 -5.71 -3.87 -28.95
N ALA A 227 -5.14 -4.89 -29.60
CA ALA A 227 -5.57 -5.32 -30.93
C ALA A 227 -7.01 -5.83 -30.96
N ALA A 228 -7.48 -6.48 -29.89
CA ALA A 228 -8.87 -6.91 -29.74
C ALA A 228 -9.81 -5.72 -29.70
N PHE A 229 -9.51 -4.69 -28.91
CA PHE A 229 -10.32 -3.47 -28.84
C PHE A 229 -10.28 -2.65 -30.15
N GLU A 230 -9.12 -2.52 -30.78
CA GLU A 230 -8.97 -1.80 -32.06
C GLU A 230 -9.87 -2.38 -33.16
N ARG A 231 -10.05 -3.72 -33.20
CA ARG A 231 -10.99 -4.37 -34.13
C ARG A 231 -12.45 -3.93 -33.96
N TRP A 232 -12.81 -3.50 -32.76
CA TRP A 232 -14.14 -2.98 -32.43
C TRP A 232 -14.22 -1.46 -32.49
N ASP A 233 -13.21 -0.80 -33.07
CA ASP A 233 -13.07 0.66 -33.17
C ASP A 233 -12.89 1.34 -31.80
N LEU A 234 -12.39 0.60 -30.81
CA LEU A 234 -12.07 1.09 -29.47
C LEU A 234 -10.56 1.29 -29.35
N HIS A 235 -10.15 2.54 -29.17
CA HIS A 235 -8.75 2.92 -29.10
C HIS A 235 -8.42 3.38 -27.68
N PHE A 236 -7.71 2.54 -26.94
CA PHE A 236 -7.26 2.82 -25.58
C PHE A 236 -5.76 3.09 -25.56
N THR A 237 -5.35 4.02 -24.71
CA THR A 237 -3.94 4.26 -24.38
C THR A 237 -3.33 3.06 -23.67
N LYS A 238 -1.99 3.00 -23.59
CA LYS A 238 -1.30 1.93 -22.89
C LYS A 238 -1.70 1.83 -21.42
N ASP A 239 -1.93 2.95 -20.75
CA ASP A 239 -2.34 2.96 -19.34
C ASP A 239 -3.80 2.54 -19.16
N GLU A 240 -4.69 2.93 -20.07
CA GLU A 240 -6.07 2.44 -20.06
C GLU A 240 -6.15 0.94 -20.32
N ILE A 241 -5.32 0.39 -21.23
CA ILE A 241 -5.20 -1.06 -21.42
C ILE A 241 -4.70 -1.75 -20.16
N ARG A 242 -3.76 -1.15 -19.41
CA ARG A 242 -3.31 -1.71 -18.12
C ARG A 242 -4.45 -1.74 -17.10
N ILE A 243 -5.27 -0.69 -17.03
CA ILE A 243 -6.46 -0.65 -16.17
C ILE A 243 -7.50 -1.69 -16.64
N LEU A 244 -7.74 -1.83 -17.94
CA LEU A 244 -8.66 -2.84 -18.49
C LEU A 244 -8.14 -4.27 -18.32
N SER A 245 -6.85 -4.49 -18.18
CA SER A 245 -6.22 -5.81 -18.11
C SER A 245 -6.34 -6.43 -16.72
N PRO A 246 -6.90 -7.64 -16.59
CA PRO A 246 -7.03 -8.31 -15.29
C PRO A 246 -5.67 -8.62 -14.65
N ASN A 247 -4.64 -8.89 -15.47
CA ASN A 247 -3.31 -9.28 -14.99
C ASN A 247 -2.35 -8.10 -14.81
N THR A 248 -2.69 -6.90 -15.31
CA THR A 248 -1.84 -5.70 -15.18
C THR A 248 -2.56 -4.51 -14.55
N PHE A 249 -3.73 -4.76 -13.94
CA PHE A 249 -4.46 -3.77 -13.17
C PHE A 249 -3.52 -3.13 -12.14
N PRO A 250 -3.39 -1.78 -12.11
CA PRO A 250 -2.43 -1.13 -11.24
C PRO A 250 -2.66 -1.43 -9.76
N TYR A 251 -1.56 -1.56 -9.01
CA TYR A 251 -1.61 -1.68 -7.55
C TYR A 251 -1.87 -0.29 -6.93
N ALA A 252 -2.90 -0.20 -6.09
CA ALA A 252 -3.15 1.00 -5.28
C ALA A 252 -2.32 0.98 -3.99
N LEU A 253 -1.79 2.14 -3.60
CA LEU A 253 -1.05 2.37 -2.35
C LEU A 253 -1.92 3.01 -1.27
N SER A 254 -3.10 3.55 -1.63
CA SER A 254 -4.06 4.17 -0.71
C SER A 254 -5.52 3.90 -1.12
N ALA A 255 -6.46 4.19 -0.21
CA ALA A 255 -7.90 4.04 -0.48
C ALA A 255 -8.40 5.03 -1.55
N ASP A 256 -7.80 6.23 -1.60
CA ASP A 256 -8.08 7.23 -2.62
C ASP A 256 -7.60 6.77 -4.00
N GLU A 257 -6.38 6.25 -4.11
CA GLU A 257 -5.86 5.68 -5.37
C GLU A 257 -6.69 4.48 -5.84
N ALA A 258 -7.11 3.61 -4.92
CA ALA A 258 -7.98 2.48 -5.25
C ALA A 258 -9.33 2.96 -5.78
N GLN A 259 -9.94 3.96 -5.15
CA GLN A 259 -11.20 4.56 -5.62
C GLN A 259 -11.03 5.17 -7.02
N ASP A 260 -9.95 5.92 -7.26
CA ASP A 260 -9.68 6.54 -8.55
C ASP A 260 -9.45 5.51 -9.66
N LEU A 261 -8.74 4.41 -9.37
CA LEU A 261 -8.54 3.32 -10.32
C LEU A 261 -9.84 2.59 -10.66
N LEU A 262 -10.69 2.37 -9.65
CA LEU A 262 -12.01 1.75 -9.85
C LEU A 262 -12.95 2.67 -10.65
N GLU A 263 -12.96 3.97 -10.37
CA GLU A 263 -13.74 4.93 -11.15
C GLU A 263 -13.27 4.97 -12.62
N LYS A 264 -11.96 4.97 -12.86
CA LYS A 264 -11.40 4.87 -14.23
C LYS A 264 -11.78 3.57 -14.90
N LEU A 265 -11.70 2.43 -14.21
CA LEU A 265 -12.10 1.14 -14.77
C LEU A 265 -13.58 1.16 -15.16
N ASP A 266 -14.46 1.69 -14.30
CA ASP A 266 -15.90 1.75 -14.56
C ASP A 266 -16.22 2.53 -15.85
N LEU A 267 -15.55 3.69 -16.03
CA LEU A 267 -15.68 4.50 -17.24
C LEU A 267 -15.15 3.76 -18.49
N LEU A 268 -14.00 3.09 -18.40
CA LEU A 268 -13.46 2.33 -19.53
C LEU A 268 -14.35 1.13 -19.89
N LEU A 269 -14.90 0.42 -18.90
CA LEU A 269 -15.86 -0.65 -19.15
C LEU A 269 -17.17 -0.12 -19.75
N LYS A 270 -17.61 1.09 -19.39
CA LYS A 270 -18.73 1.77 -20.05
C LYS A 270 -18.42 2.09 -21.51
N GLU A 271 -17.21 2.52 -21.85
CA GLU A 271 -16.82 2.68 -23.27
C GLU A 271 -16.96 1.37 -24.05
N VAL A 272 -16.49 0.26 -23.47
CA VAL A 272 -16.65 -1.08 -24.07
C VAL A 272 -18.13 -1.46 -24.20
N PHE A 273 -18.94 -1.21 -23.16
CA PHE A 273 -20.38 -1.46 -23.17
C PHE A 273 -21.11 -0.61 -24.20
N LEU A 274 -20.71 0.67 -24.37
CA LEU A 274 -21.26 1.65 -25.30
C LEU A 274 -20.81 1.42 -26.75
N CYS A 275 -19.89 0.49 -27.01
CA CYS A 275 -19.59 0.06 -28.38
C CYS A 275 -20.76 -0.72 -29.00
N LYS A 276 -21.42 -0.10 -29.98
CA LYS A 276 -22.56 -0.69 -30.71
C LYS A 276 -22.20 -2.00 -31.43
N ASN A 277 -20.99 -2.10 -31.97
CA ASN A 277 -20.55 -3.28 -32.71
C ASN A 277 -20.43 -4.50 -31.78
N LEU A 278 -19.87 -4.31 -30.59
CA LEU A 278 -19.80 -5.35 -29.55
C LEU A 278 -21.19 -5.79 -29.10
N ARG A 279 -22.10 -4.84 -28.83
CA ARG A 279 -23.47 -5.17 -28.44
C ARG A 279 -24.24 -5.91 -29.53
N ASN A 280 -24.06 -5.54 -30.79
CA ASN A 280 -24.70 -6.23 -31.91
C ASN A 280 -24.18 -7.66 -32.06
N GLN A 281 -22.90 -7.90 -31.78
CA GLN A 281 -22.27 -9.20 -31.88
C GLN A 281 -22.66 -10.14 -30.73
N PHE A 282 -22.53 -9.68 -29.50
CA PHE A 282 -22.63 -10.53 -28.31
C PHE A 282 -23.97 -10.40 -27.58
N GLY A 283 -24.74 -9.35 -27.85
CA GLY A 283 -25.93 -9.01 -27.08
C GLY A 283 -25.61 -8.28 -25.78
N ILE A 284 -26.58 -7.51 -25.29
CA ILE A 284 -26.41 -6.64 -24.11
C ILE A 284 -26.13 -7.43 -22.83
N TYR A 285 -26.81 -8.57 -22.63
CA TYR A 285 -26.70 -9.36 -21.40
C TYR A 285 -25.35 -10.06 -21.28
N THR A 286 -24.90 -10.75 -22.33
CA THR A 286 -23.61 -11.44 -22.34
C THR A 286 -22.45 -10.46 -22.21
N LEU A 287 -22.48 -9.34 -22.94
CA LEU A 287 -21.46 -8.31 -22.81
C LEU A 287 -21.40 -7.76 -21.38
N PHE A 288 -22.56 -7.46 -20.78
CA PHE A 288 -22.63 -6.95 -19.41
C PHE A 288 -22.04 -7.95 -18.39
N GLN A 289 -22.35 -9.25 -18.51
CA GLN A 289 -21.80 -10.28 -17.63
C GLN A 289 -20.27 -10.40 -17.73
N VAL A 290 -19.70 -10.28 -18.93
CA VAL A 290 -18.24 -10.28 -19.11
C VAL A 290 -17.60 -9.04 -18.46
N LEU A 291 -18.21 -7.87 -18.63
CA LEU A 291 -17.73 -6.64 -18.01
C LEU A 291 -17.89 -6.67 -16.48
N HIS A 292 -18.97 -7.26 -15.96
CA HIS A 292 -19.15 -7.55 -14.53
C HIS A 292 -18.02 -8.44 -14.00
N ARG A 293 -17.71 -9.55 -14.68
CA ARG A 293 -16.58 -10.40 -14.29
C ARG A 293 -15.29 -9.60 -14.22
N ARG A 294 -15.02 -8.75 -15.23
CA ARG A 294 -13.83 -7.91 -15.24
C ARG A 294 -13.81 -6.90 -14.09
N TRP A 295 -14.96 -6.31 -13.76
CA TRP A 295 -15.12 -5.45 -12.59
C TRP A 295 -14.79 -6.18 -11.29
N MET A 296 -15.33 -7.39 -11.11
CA MET A 296 -15.09 -8.19 -9.92
C MET A 296 -13.63 -8.63 -9.77
N ASP A 297 -12.90 -8.88 -10.86
CA ASP A 297 -11.46 -9.16 -10.78
C ASP A 297 -10.66 -7.97 -10.22
N ALA A 298 -11.08 -6.73 -10.50
CA ALA A 298 -10.46 -5.55 -9.89
C ALA A 298 -10.85 -5.40 -8.42
N TYR A 299 -12.06 -5.81 -8.02
CA TYR A 299 -12.40 -5.91 -6.60
C TYR A 299 -11.51 -6.91 -5.87
N GLU A 300 -11.32 -8.10 -6.45
CA GLU A 300 -10.45 -9.14 -5.91
C GLU A 300 -9.02 -8.63 -5.70
N SER A 301 -8.44 -7.92 -6.66
CA SER A 301 -7.06 -7.41 -6.53
C SER A 301 -6.89 -6.39 -5.41
N VAL A 302 -7.93 -5.62 -5.09
CA VAL A 302 -7.88 -4.60 -4.02
C VAL A 302 -8.29 -5.18 -2.66
N ARG A 303 -9.23 -6.14 -2.62
CA ARG A 303 -9.82 -6.58 -1.33
C ARG A 303 -8.88 -7.35 -0.41
N TRP A 304 -7.82 -7.96 -0.95
CA TRP A 304 -6.84 -8.72 -0.16
C TRP A 304 -5.86 -7.82 0.60
N ARG A 305 -6.08 -6.50 0.61
CA ARG A 305 -5.25 -5.48 1.25
C ARG A 305 -5.97 -4.84 2.44
N PRO A 306 -5.95 -5.46 3.63
CA PRO A 306 -6.64 -4.95 4.80
C PRO A 306 -6.18 -3.54 5.18
N GLU A 307 -4.92 -3.17 4.90
CA GLU A 307 -4.40 -1.82 5.14
C GLU A 307 -5.18 -0.71 4.41
N ILE A 308 -5.79 -1.03 3.26
CA ILE A 308 -6.50 -0.07 2.39
C ILE A 308 -8.02 -0.13 2.60
N MET A 309 -8.56 -1.24 3.13
CA MET A 309 -10.00 -1.46 3.28
C MET A 309 -10.61 -0.95 4.60
N ASP A 310 -9.80 -0.48 5.55
CA ASP A 310 -10.20 -0.28 6.95
C ASP A 310 -11.28 0.83 7.16
N ASP A 311 -11.52 1.69 6.17
CA ASP A 311 -12.50 2.78 6.23
C ASP A 311 -13.80 2.54 5.39
N GLY A 312 -13.88 1.40 4.72
CA GLY A 312 -14.96 1.02 3.80
C GLY A 312 -15.09 1.90 2.54
N GLN A 313 -14.16 2.81 2.24
CA GLN A 313 -14.19 3.67 1.05
C GLN A 313 -14.15 2.84 -0.22
N VAL A 314 -13.19 1.91 -0.31
CA VAL A 314 -13.05 1.00 -1.46
C VAL A 314 -14.32 0.17 -1.65
N GLN A 315 -14.86 -0.41 -0.58
CA GLN A 315 -16.09 -1.21 -0.68
C GLN A 315 -17.24 -0.38 -1.25
N ARG A 316 -17.39 0.88 -0.79
CA ARG A 316 -18.39 1.78 -1.35
C ARG A 316 -18.11 2.13 -2.81
N ALA A 317 -16.85 2.30 -3.22
CA ALA A 317 -16.50 2.54 -4.63
C ALA A 317 -16.93 1.35 -5.52
N ILE A 318 -16.72 0.13 -5.02
CA ILE A 318 -17.16 -1.11 -5.68
C ILE A 318 -18.68 -1.19 -5.76
N ASP A 319 -19.38 -0.97 -4.65
CA ASP A 319 -20.84 -1.06 -4.57
C ASP A 319 -21.54 0.02 -5.41
N ARG A 320 -20.87 1.14 -5.69
CA ARG A 320 -21.38 2.22 -6.55
C ARG A 320 -21.15 1.96 -8.04
N GLY A 321 -20.17 1.15 -8.40
CA GLY A 321 -19.81 0.88 -9.80
C GLY A 321 -20.96 0.31 -10.60
N PHE A 322 -21.02 0.66 -11.88
CA PHE A 322 -22.08 0.24 -12.78
C PHE A 322 -22.13 -1.28 -12.90
N PHE A 323 -20.95 -1.87 -13.06
CA PHE A 323 -20.73 -3.30 -13.27
C PHE A 323 -20.61 -4.09 -11.97
N HIS A 324 -20.93 -3.52 -10.80
CA HIS A 324 -21.03 -4.29 -9.55
C HIS A 324 -22.17 -5.33 -9.64
N ARG A 325 -23.14 -5.07 -10.51
CA ARG A 325 -24.32 -5.92 -10.72
C ARG A 325 -23.97 -7.01 -11.71
N GLU A 326 -24.46 -8.21 -11.45
CA GLU A 326 -24.19 -9.40 -12.27
C GLU A 326 -24.95 -9.36 -13.61
N GLU A 327 -26.17 -8.84 -13.59
CA GLU A 327 -27.06 -8.78 -14.76
C GLU A 327 -27.46 -7.35 -15.10
N PHE A 328 -27.64 -7.09 -16.40
CA PHE A 328 -28.14 -5.80 -16.88
C PHE A 328 -29.59 -5.56 -16.42
N TYR A 329 -29.95 -4.30 -16.29
CA TYR A 329 -31.29 -3.90 -15.87
C TYR A 329 -32.39 -4.55 -16.72
N THR A 330 -33.34 -5.21 -16.04
CA THR A 330 -34.56 -5.72 -16.66
C THR A 330 -35.76 -4.93 -16.12
N PRO A 331 -36.57 -4.29 -16.99
CA PRO A 331 -37.73 -3.52 -16.56
C PRO A 331 -38.68 -4.33 -15.69
N ARG A 332 -39.05 -3.77 -14.54
CA ARG A 332 -40.06 -4.38 -13.66
C ARG A 332 -41.44 -4.05 -14.21
N PRO A 333 -42.37 -5.03 -14.30
CA PRO A 333 -43.75 -4.72 -14.65
C PRO A 333 -44.33 -3.74 -13.62
N GLN A 334 -44.90 -2.64 -14.10
CA GLN A 334 -45.47 -1.61 -13.24
C GLN A 334 -46.60 -2.22 -12.40
N LYS A 335 -46.43 -2.25 -11.08
CA LYS A 335 -47.41 -2.87 -10.17
C LYS A 335 -48.73 -2.09 -10.07
N THR A 336 -48.78 -0.82 -10.50
CA THR A 336 -49.97 0.03 -10.38
C THR A 336 -50.14 0.96 -11.57
N ASN A 337 -51.31 0.92 -12.22
CA ASN A 337 -51.79 1.92 -13.20
C ASN A 337 -52.22 3.26 -12.55
N GLY A 338 -51.71 3.58 -11.36
CA GLY A 338 -52.12 4.72 -10.55
C GLY A 338 -51.27 5.98 -10.81
N ILE A 339 -51.78 7.13 -10.38
CA ILE A 339 -51.03 8.40 -10.35
C ILE A 339 -49.77 8.20 -9.49
N PRO A 340 -48.56 8.57 -9.97
CA PRO A 340 -47.35 8.43 -9.17
C PRO A 340 -47.45 9.30 -7.91
N ARG A 341 -46.89 8.83 -6.80
CA ARG A 341 -46.86 9.62 -5.56
C ARG A 341 -45.63 10.52 -5.50
N VAL A 342 -44.53 10.09 -6.11
CA VAL A 342 -43.30 10.87 -6.26
C VAL A 342 -43.00 11.10 -7.75
N SER A 343 -42.64 12.32 -8.14
CA SER A 343 -41.98 12.58 -9.43
C SER A 343 -40.50 12.87 -9.17
N VAL A 344 -39.61 12.05 -9.70
CA VAL A 344 -38.16 12.28 -9.65
C VAL A 344 -37.77 13.11 -10.88
N VAL A 345 -37.22 14.30 -10.70
CA VAL A 345 -36.80 15.19 -11.78
C VAL A 345 -35.28 15.19 -11.88
N ILE A 346 -34.76 14.83 -13.05
CA ILE A 346 -33.33 14.71 -13.34
C ILE A 346 -32.96 15.70 -14.46
N PRO A 347 -32.36 16.87 -14.17
CA PRO A 347 -31.79 17.72 -15.21
C PRO A 347 -30.55 17.05 -15.80
N THR A 348 -30.43 17.04 -17.12
CA THR A 348 -29.35 16.30 -17.81
C THR A 348 -28.77 17.10 -18.97
N TYR A 349 -27.44 17.17 -19.00
CA TYR A 349 -26.66 17.79 -20.07
C TYR A 349 -25.25 17.19 -20.06
N ASN A 350 -24.83 16.59 -21.17
CA ASN A 350 -23.52 15.95 -21.33
C ASN A 350 -23.13 15.06 -20.13
N SER A 351 -23.97 14.08 -19.83
CA SER A 351 -23.89 13.23 -18.64
C SER A 351 -23.60 11.76 -18.96
N GLU A 352 -23.03 11.44 -20.13
CA GLU A 352 -22.84 10.05 -20.58
C GLU A 352 -22.09 9.16 -19.58
N SER A 353 -21.13 9.73 -18.83
CA SER A 353 -20.28 9.01 -17.87
C SER A 353 -21.03 8.41 -16.68
N TYR A 354 -22.13 9.04 -16.25
CA TYR A 354 -22.75 8.76 -14.93
C TYR A 354 -24.28 8.68 -14.95
N ILE A 355 -24.94 9.08 -16.04
CA ILE A 355 -26.41 9.06 -16.11
C ILE A 355 -26.98 7.65 -15.96
N MET A 356 -26.26 6.62 -16.43
CA MET A 356 -26.69 5.23 -16.31
C MET A 356 -26.71 4.77 -14.84
N ASP A 357 -25.71 5.16 -14.04
CA ASP A 357 -25.65 4.87 -12.59
C ASP A 357 -26.79 5.57 -11.86
N THR A 358 -27.02 6.83 -12.19
CA THR A 358 -28.10 7.65 -11.64
C THR A 358 -29.46 7.00 -11.89
N ILE A 359 -29.78 6.71 -13.15
CA ILE A 359 -31.05 6.08 -13.54
C ILE A 359 -31.22 4.75 -12.83
N TRP A 360 -30.21 3.88 -12.87
CA TRP A 360 -30.30 2.56 -12.25
C TRP A 360 -30.54 2.67 -10.74
N SER A 361 -29.85 3.57 -10.03
CA SER A 361 -30.04 3.78 -8.59
C SER A 361 -31.46 4.28 -8.22
N ILE A 362 -32.10 5.05 -9.11
CA ILE A 362 -33.50 5.48 -8.96
C ILE A 362 -34.47 4.33 -9.27
N LEU A 363 -34.21 3.52 -10.30
CA LEU A 363 -35.06 2.38 -10.64
C LEU A 363 -35.00 1.26 -9.58
N GLU A 364 -33.90 1.19 -8.83
CA GLU A 364 -33.67 0.26 -7.71
C GLU A 364 -34.26 0.70 -6.37
N GLN A 365 -34.93 1.86 -6.33
CA GLN A 365 -35.60 2.31 -5.11
C GLN A 365 -36.61 1.26 -4.64
N ASP A 366 -36.69 1.07 -3.33
CA ASP A 366 -37.59 0.14 -2.67
C ASP A 366 -39.01 0.71 -2.51
N TYR A 367 -39.26 1.89 -3.08
CA TYR A 367 -40.55 2.55 -3.15
C TYR A 367 -41.06 2.49 -4.59
N ASP A 368 -42.20 1.82 -4.84
CA ASP A 368 -42.67 1.53 -6.21
C ASP A 368 -43.51 2.67 -6.86
N GLN A 369 -44.04 3.63 -6.09
CA GLN A 369 -45.01 4.62 -6.58
C GLN A 369 -44.38 5.93 -7.08
N PHE A 370 -43.54 5.85 -8.11
CA PHE A 370 -42.90 7.03 -8.69
C PHE A 370 -42.86 7.05 -10.22
N GLU A 371 -42.68 8.24 -10.78
CA GLU A 371 -42.26 8.48 -12.17
C GLU A 371 -40.88 9.17 -12.18
N VAL A 372 -40.14 9.05 -13.29
CA VAL A 372 -38.85 9.71 -13.51
C VAL A 372 -38.97 10.61 -14.73
N LEU A 373 -38.72 11.90 -14.54
CA LEU A 373 -38.70 12.92 -15.58
C LEU A 373 -37.25 13.32 -15.86
N ILE A 374 -36.70 12.86 -16.97
CA ILE A 374 -35.34 13.19 -17.40
C ILE A 374 -35.42 14.40 -18.33
N MET A 375 -34.97 15.55 -17.84
CA MET A 375 -34.99 16.82 -18.56
C MET A 375 -33.69 16.94 -19.37
N ASN A 376 -33.70 16.40 -20.58
CA ASN A 376 -32.53 16.40 -21.44
C ASN A 376 -32.41 17.72 -22.20
N GLU A 377 -31.34 18.44 -21.93
CA GLU A 377 -31.09 19.76 -22.50
C GLU A 377 -30.80 19.68 -24.02
N LYS A 378 -31.11 20.77 -24.74
CA LYS A 378 -30.70 20.89 -26.15
C LYS A 378 -29.19 21.08 -26.23
N GLU A 379 -28.58 20.57 -27.31
CA GLU A 379 -27.12 20.64 -27.51
C GLU A 379 -26.33 19.74 -26.55
N SER A 380 -26.96 18.71 -25.97
CA SER A 380 -26.18 17.58 -25.45
C SER A 380 -25.57 16.85 -26.66
N GLU A 381 -24.25 16.84 -26.77
CA GLU A 381 -23.50 16.36 -27.94
C GLU A 381 -22.91 14.96 -27.75
N ASP A 382 -22.84 14.50 -26.50
CA ASP A 382 -22.32 13.19 -26.11
C ASP A 382 -23.39 12.07 -26.23
N ARG A 383 -23.06 10.86 -25.80
CA ARG A 383 -23.96 9.69 -25.87
C ARG A 383 -25.02 9.67 -24.78
N THR A 384 -25.26 10.75 -24.05
CA THR A 384 -26.27 10.82 -22.97
C THR A 384 -27.63 10.23 -23.39
N LYS A 385 -28.13 10.60 -24.57
CA LYS A 385 -29.42 10.09 -25.07
C LYS A 385 -29.40 8.57 -25.31
N GLU A 386 -28.29 8.05 -25.82
CA GLU A 386 -28.09 6.62 -26.02
C GLU A 386 -28.04 5.91 -24.65
N CYS A 387 -27.29 6.46 -23.68
CA CYS A 387 -27.22 5.95 -22.31
C CYS A 387 -28.61 5.83 -21.66
N ILE A 388 -29.46 6.85 -21.82
CA ILE A 388 -30.84 6.84 -21.29
C ILE A 388 -31.69 5.76 -22.00
N ALA A 389 -31.51 5.58 -23.31
CA ALA A 389 -32.32 4.66 -24.11
C ALA A 389 -32.15 3.18 -23.73
N PHE A 390 -31.08 2.79 -23.02
CA PHE A 390 -30.93 1.42 -22.53
C PHE A 390 -31.93 1.05 -21.43
N PHE A 391 -32.56 2.02 -20.77
CA PHE A 391 -33.51 1.79 -19.70
C PHE A 391 -34.94 1.91 -20.22
N GLU A 392 -35.45 0.84 -20.85
CA GLU A 392 -36.83 0.74 -21.34
C GLU A 392 -37.85 0.51 -20.19
N ASP A 393 -37.88 1.41 -19.21
CA ASP A 393 -38.80 1.35 -18.08
C ASP A 393 -40.00 2.29 -18.27
N PRO A 394 -41.25 1.81 -18.10
CA PRO A 394 -42.44 2.65 -18.29
C PRO A 394 -42.56 3.82 -17.30
N ARG A 395 -41.78 3.82 -16.20
CA ARG A 395 -41.71 4.94 -15.26
C ARG A 395 -40.84 6.10 -15.78
N ILE A 396 -40.00 5.88 -16.79
CA ILE A 396 -39.11 6.90 -17.33
C ILE A 396 -39.81 7.68 -18.44
N GLN A 397 -39.80 9.01 -18.32
CA GLN A 397 -40.20 9.94 -19.35
C GLN A 397 -39.03 10.88 -19.66
N VAL A 398 -38.53 10.81 -20.90
CA VAL A 398 -37.47 11.70 -21.38
C VAL A 398 -38.11 12.92 -22.02
N ILE A 399 -37.83 14.10 -21.48
CA ILE A 399 -38.28 15.39 -22.01
C ILE A 399 -37.09 16.05 -22.69
N GLN A 400 -37.12 16.09 -24.02
CA GLN A 400 -36.13 16.83 -24.80
C GLN A 400 -36.50 18.30 -24.89
N ASN A 401 -35.65 19.19 -24.40
CA ASN A 401 -35.83 20.62 -24.58
C ASN A 401 -35.71 21.03 -26.05
N GLU A 402 -36.62 21.88 -26.54
CA GLU A 402 -36.63 22.41 -27.92
C GLU A 402 -35.59 23.51 -28.16
N THR A 403 -35.14 24.16 -27.09
CA THR A 403 -34.11 25.22 -27.06
C THR A 403 -33.21 25.00 -25.85
N LYS A 404 -31.99 25.56 -25.85
CA LYS A 404 -31.12 25.50 -24.67
C LYS A 404 -31.70 26.36 -23.54
N LEU A 405 -32.24 25.73 -22.50
CA LEU A 405 -32.95 26.41 -21.41
C LEU A 405 -32.02 26.81 -20.25
N GLY A 406 -30.99 26.01 -19.99
CA GLY A 406 -30.18 26.08 -18.78
C GLY A 406 -30.86 25.36 -17.60
N LEU A 407 -30.07 25.11 -16.54
CA LEU A 407 -30.47 24.29 -15.39
C LEU A 407 -31.76 24.78 -14.72
N ALA A 408 -31.83 26.05 -14.34
CA ALA A 408 -32.98 26.65 -13.65
C ALA A 408 -34.30 26.48 -14.44
N LYS A 409 -34.30 26.81 -15.74
CA LYS A 409 -35.50 26.68 -16.59
C LYS A 409 -35.88 25.23 -16.86
N SER A 410 -34.89 24.34 -17.03
CA SER A 410 -35.12 22.90 -17.17
C SER A 410 -35.76 22.29 -15.92
N LEU A 411 -35.29 22.69 -14.72
CA LEU A 411 -35.90 22.30 -13.45
C LEU A 411 -37.33 22.82 -13.31
N ASN A 412 -37.57 24.10 -13.64
CA ASN A 412 -38.92 24.68 -13.62
C ASN A 412 -39.87 23.91 -14.53
N LEU A 413 -39.45 23.55 -15.75
CA LEU A 413 -40.25 22.75 -16.67
C LEU A 413 -40.53 21.35 -16.08
N GLY A 414 -39.52 20.68 -15.54
CA GLY A 414 -39.69 19.37 -14.90
C GLY A 414 -40.66 19.42 -13.71
N PHE A 415 -40.58 20.46 -12.88
CA PHE A 415 -41.48 20.64 -11.73
C PHE A 415 -42.92 20.96 -12.17
N GLN A 416 -43.11 21.65 -13.29
CA GLN A 416 -44.42 21.88 -13.88
C GLN A 416 -45.05 20.58 -14.43
N LEU A 417 -44.24 19.72 -15.05
CA LEU A 417 -44.68 18.45 -15.63
C LEU A 417 -44.91 17.35 -14.58
N ALA A 418 -44.27 17.45 -13.42
CA ALA A 418 -44.41 16.50 -12.31
C ALA A 418 -45.87 16.32 -11.87
N LYS A 419 -46.28 15.05 -11.72
CA LYS A 419 -47.64 14.66 -11.31
C LYS A 419 -47.71 14.18 -9.86
N GLY A 420 -46.57 13.85 -9.27
CA GLY A 420 -46.43 13.36 -7.90
C GLY A 420 -46.94 14.34 -6.86
N GLU A 421 -47.48 13.81 -5.76
CA GLU A 421 -47.73 14.58 -4.54
C GLU A 421 -46.43 15.23 -4.05
N TYR A 422 -45.33 14.47 -4.15
CA TYR A 422 -43.98 14.90 -3.85
C TYR A 422 -43.14 15.01 -5.11
N ILE A 423 -42.26 16.02 -5.16
CA ILE A 423 -41.24 16.15 -6.20
C ILE A 423 -39.88 15.90 -5.56
N ALA A 424 -39.14 14.92 -6.06
CA ALA A 424 -37.76 14.68 -5.69
C ALA A 424 -36.84 15.17 -6.81
N ARG A 425 -35.72 15.81 -6.46
CA ARG A 425 -34.66 16.10 -7.43
C ARG A 425 -33.60 15.01 -7.37
N ALA A 426 -32.98 14.72 -8.49
CA ALA A 426 -31.74 13.95 -8.54
C ALA A 426 -30.82 14.56 -9.60
N ASP A 427 -29.54 14.71 -9.31
CA ASP A 427 -28.54 15.11 -10.30
C ASP A 427 -28.09 13.91 -11.14
N ALA A 428 -27.70 14.17 -12.41
CA ALA A 428 -27.41 13.17 -13.44
C ALA A 428 -26.08 12.40 -13.24
N ASP A 429 -25.29 12.79 -12.24
CA ASP A 429 -23.97 12.27 -11.92
C ASP A 429 -23.84 11.66 -10.52
N ASP A 430 -24.97 11.58 -9.79
CA ASP A 430 -25.05 11.14 -8.40
C ASP A 430 -25.76 9.79 -8.24
N VAL A 431 -25.44 9.07 -7.17
CA VAL A 431 -26.01 7.74 -6.86
C VAL A 431 -26.82 7.79 -5.58
N TYR A 432 -27.97 7.10 -5.54
CA TYR A 432 -28.88 7.15 -4.38
C TYR A 432 -29.06 5.79 -3.70
N PRO A 433 -29.01 5.72 -2.36
CA PRO A 433 -29.36 4.52 -1.61
C PRO A 433 -30.79 4.06 -1.89
N LYS A 434 -31.01 2.74 -1.96
CA LYS A 434 -32.28 2.11 -2.36
C LYS A 434 -33.51 2.53 -1.55
N ASN A 435 -33.32 3.05 -0.34
CA ASN A 435 -34.40 3.44 0.58
C ASN A 435 -34.67 4.95 0.63
N ARG A 436 -34.01 5.77 -0.22
CA ARG A 436 -34.15 7.23 -0.21
C ARG A 436 -35.61 7.66 -0.34
N LEU A 437 -36.29 7.23 -1.41
CA LEU A 437 -37.66 7.71 -1.70
C LEU A 437 -38.63 7.34 -0.59
N ARG A 438 -38.58 6.08 -0.10
CA ARG A 438 -39.43 5.61 1.00
C ARG A 438 -39.26 6.48 2.25
N LYS A 439 -38.01 6.70 2.69
CA LYS A 439 -37.72 7.47 3.90
C LYS A 439 -38.19 8.92 3.81
N GLN A 440 -38.01 9.56 2.66
CA GLN A 440 -38.43 10.94 2.47
C GLN A 440 -39.97 11.07 2.44
N VAL A 441 -40.66 10.14 1.78
CA VAL A 441 -42.14 10.08 1.79
C VAL A 441 -42.66 9.87 3.22
N GLU A 442 -42.16 8.86 3.93
CA GLU A 442 -42.56 8.57 5.31
C GLU A 442 -42.30 9.75 6.25
N PHE A 443 -41.15 10.43 6.09
CA PHE A 443 -40.80 11.61 6.86
C PHE A 443 -41.78 12.77 6.61
N LEU A 444 -42.06 13.09 5.35
CA LEU A 444 -43.01 14.16 5.03
C LEU A 444 -44.43 13.81 5.49
N ASP A 445 -44.88 12.57 5.31
CA ASP A 445 -46.19 12.10 5.79
C ASP A 445 -46.34 12.27 7.32
N ALA A 446 -45.29 11.97 8.07
CA ALA A 446 -45.28 12.11 9.53
C ALA A 446 -45.17 13.57 10.01
N ASN A 447 -44.67 14.48 9.17
CA ASN A 447 -44.40 15.88 9.51
C ASN A 447 -45.11 16.83 8.52
N PRO A 448 -46.45 16.98 8.60
CA PRO A 448 -47.23 17.78 7.66
C PRO A 448 -46.90 19.27 7.67
N GLU A 449 -46.22 19.76 8.70
CA GLU A 449 -45.75 21.14 8.77
C GLU A 449 -44.43 21.39 8.02
N ILE A 450 -43.73 20.34 7.58
CA ILE A 450 -42.52 20.44 6.76
C ILE A 450 -42.91 20.39 5.27
N ASP A 451 -42.42 21.36 4.51
CA ASP A 451 -42.73 21.50 3.08
C ASP A 451 -41.60 20.94 2.19
N VAL A 452 -40.36 21.00 2.66
CA VAL A 452 -39.16 20.50 1.95
C VAL A 452 -38.31 19.68 2.91
N CYS A 453 -37.91 18.47 2.50
CA CYS A 453 -36.93 17.68 3.23
C CYS A 453 -35.69 17.37 2.38
N GLY A 454 -34.50 17.46 2.99
CA GLY A 454 -33.24 16.93 2.44
C GLY A 454 -32.74 15.74 3.25
N SER A 455 -31.50 15.32 3.00
CA SER A 455 -30.80 14.31 3.79
C SER A 455 -29.34 14.71 4.03
N TRP A 456 -28.59 13.92 4.81
CA TRP A 456 -27.13 13.98 4.69
C TRP A 456 -26.71 13.47 3.32
N GLN A 457 -25.54 13.96 2.88
CA GLN A 457 -24.98 13.64 1.58
C GLN A 457 -23.49 13.30 1.77
N ARG A 458 -23.06 12.18 1.21
CA ARG A 458 -21.64 11.80 1.21
C ARG A 458 -21.00 12.27 -0.09
N HIS A 459 -19.96 13.07 0.01
CA HIS A 459 -19.11 13.43 -1.12
C HIS A 459 -18.05 12.33 -1.31
N PHE A 460 -17.79 11.96 -2.56
CA PHE A 460 -16.71 11.05 -2.95
C PHE A 460 -16.05 11.52 -4.26
N GLY A 461 -14.97 10.86 -4.69
CA GLY A 461 -14.06 11.34 -5.74
C GLY A 461 -12.86 12.06 -5.11
N LYS A 462 -12.50 13.24 -5.61
CA LYS A 462 -11.39 14.07 -5.08
C LYS A 462 -11.64 14.65 -3.68
N ARG A 463 -12.86 14.51 -3.15
CA ARG A 463 -13.21 14.88 -1.77
C ARG A 463 -14.00 13.74 -1.15
N ASN A 464 -13.65 13.36 0.07
CA ASN A 464 -14.34 12.32 0.82
C ASN A 464 -14.78 12.83 2.19
N TYR A 465 -16.06 13.24 2.31
CA TYR A 465 -16.64 13.68 3.58
C TYR A 465 -18.16 13.53 3.55
N ILE A 466 -18.81 13.64 4.71
CA ILE A 466 -20.27 13.66 4.81
C ILE A 466 -20.72 15.06 5.15
N HIS A 467 -21.47 15.71 4.26
CA HIS A 467 -22.19 16.94 4.56
C HIS A 467 -23.41 16.60 5.42
N LYS A 468 -23.48 17.20 6.61
CA LYS A 468 -24.53 16.96 7.61
C LYS A 468 -25.34 18.22 7.89
N PRO A 469 -26.29 18.61 7.01
CA PRO A 469 -27.16 19.73 7.29
C PRO A 469 -27.98 19.56 8.58
N PRO A 470 -28.42 20.66 9.22
CA PRO A 470 -29.16 20.62 10.46
C PRO A 470 -30.53 19.93 10.30
N ALA A 471 -30.86 19.04 11.24
CA ALA A 471 -32.13 18.32 11.21
C ALA A 471 -33.34 19.17 11.67
N SER A 472 -33.11 20.20 12.49
CA SER A 472 -34.19 21.08 13.00
C SER A 472 -34.57 22.13 11.96
N LYS A 473 -35.88 22.39 11.83
CA LYS A 473 -36.42 23.42 10.94
C LYS A 473 -36.03 24.84 11.35
N GLU A 474 -35.86 25.07 12.65
CA GLU A 474 -35.38 26.34 13.21
C GLU A 474 -33.90 26.56 12.88
N GLU A 475 -33.06 25.54 13.07
CA GLU A 475 -31.65 25.58 12.70
C GLU A 475 -31.44 25.71 11.18
N MET A 476 -32.26 25.02 10.38
CA MET A 476 -32.22 25.12 8.93
C MET A 476 -32.55 26.54 8.45
N ARG A 477 -33.63 27.14 8.98
CA ARG A 477 -33.98 28.54 8.65
C ARG A 477 -32.88 29.51 9.06
N ALA A 478 -32.26 29.32 10.22
CA ALA A 478 -31.13 30.14 10.65
C ALA A 478 -29.91 30.01 9.72
N ASN A 479 -29.60 28.79 9.26
CA ASN A 479 -28.49 28.55 8.34
C ASN A 479 -28.70 29.16 6.96
N LEU A 480 -29.92 29.09 6.40
CA LEU A 480 -30.28 29.66 5.09
C LEU A 480 -30.09 31.19 4.99
N ILE A 481 -29.84 31.87 6.11
CA ILE A 481 -29.41 33.28 6.09
C ILE A 481 -27.97 33.42 5.58
N PHE A 482 -27.10 32.46 5.91
CA PHE A 482 -25.66 32.54 5.68
C PHE A 482 -25.15 31.60 4.58
N LYS A 483 -25.79 30.44 4.40
CA LYS A 483 -25.34 29.40 3.46
C LYS A 483 -26.49 28.47 3.05
N CYS A 484 -26.32 27.81 1.91
CA CYS A 484 -27.25 26.78 1.45
C CYS A 484 -26.99 25.46 2.18
N GLU A 485 -27.87 25.09 3.11
CA GLU A 485 -27.83 23.80 3.82
C GLU A 485 -28.85 22.79 3.27
N VAL A 486 -29.43 23.09 2.12
CA VAL A 486 -30.38 22.19 1.46
C VAL A 486 -29.64 21.50 0.32
N CYS A 487 -29.03 20.33 0.61
CA CYS A 487 -28.28 19.53 -0.37
C CYS A 487 -29.15 19.24 -1.60
N HIS A 488 -28.92 19.97 -2.69
CA HIS A 488 -29.88 20.12 -3.78
C HIS A 488 -30.19 18.79 -4.50
N SER A 489 -29.19 17.90 -4.63
CA SER A 489 -29.33 16.54 -5.20
C SER A 489 -30.25 15.61 -4.38
N THR A 490 -30.43 15.88 -3.09
CA THR A 490 -31.21 15.03 -2.18
C THR A 490 -32.60 15.58 -1.83
N VAL A 491 -33.03 16.71 -2.38
CA VAL A 491 -34.29 17.35 -1.94
C VAL A 491 -35.52 16.56 -2.37
N MET A 492 -36.52 16.53 -1.49
CA MET A 492 -37.90 16.17 -1.80
C MET A 492 -38.84 17.23 -1.22
N LEU A 493 -39.83 17.68 -1.99
CA LEU A 493 -40.74 18.76 -1.63
C LEU A 493 -42.20 18.43 -1.90
N ARG A 494 -43.09 19.13 -1.19
CA ARG A 494 -44.55 19.11 -1.43
C ARG A 494 -44.91 19.94 -2.66
N ARG A 495 -45.49 19.28 -3.67
CA ARG A 495 -45.84 19.95 -4.94
C ARG A 495 -46.89 21.04 -4.75
N ASP A 496 -47.93 20.78 -3.96
CA ASP A 496 -49.06 21.70 -3.76
C ASP A 496 -48.61 23.05 -3.17
N LYS A 497 -47.70 23.02 -2.20
CA LYS A 497 -47.10 24.21 -1.59
C LYS A 497 -46.28 25.01 -2.58
N PHE A 498 -45.48 24.32 -3.38
CA PHE A 498 -44.63 24.94 -4.40
C PHE A 498 -45.47 25.66 -5.47
N VAL A 499 -46.55 25.00 -5.93
CA VAL A 499 -47.52 25.57 -6.88
C VAL A 499 -48.30 26.73 -6.26
N ALA A 500 -48.79 26.59 -5.03
CA ALA A 500 -49.59 27.62 -4.36
C ALA A 500 -48.82 28.92 -4.10
N LEU A 501 -47.49 28.83 -3.91
CA LEU A 501 -46.61 29.96 -3.66
C LEU A 501 -45.92 30.50 -4.92
N ASP A 502 -46.21 29.92 -6.10
CA ASP A 502 -45.57 30.24 -7.39
C ASP A 502 -44.03 30.24 -7.28
N VAL A 503 -43.50 29.18 -6.66
CA VAL A 503 -42.06 29.05 -6.45
C VAL A 503 -41.41 28.58 -7.75
N ILE A 504 -40.42 29.32 -8.24
CA ILE A 504 -39.64 29.02 -9.44
C ILE A 504 -38.15 29.29 -9.20
N TYR A 505 -37.28 28.53 -9.86
CA TYR A 505 -35.86 28.85 -9.99
C TYR A 505 -35.68 30.09 -10.87
N ASP A 506 -34.81 31.01 -10.44
CA ASP A 506 -34.50 32.24 -11.16
C ASP A 506 -33.18 32.08 -11.91
N ASP A 507 -33.25 32.10 -13.25
CA ASP A 507 -32.10 31.85 -14.14
C ASP A 507 -31.11 33.02 -14.21
N ARG A 508 -31.37 34.12 -13.48
CA ARG A 508 -30.47 35.26 -13.35
C ARG A 508 -29.37 35.03 -12.32
N TYR A 509 -29.51 34.03 -11.45
CA TYR A 509 -28.57 33.70 -10.39
C TYR A 509 -27.71 32.50 -10.78
N LEU A 510 -26.43 32.54 -10.38
CA LEU A 510 -25.49 31.42 -10.53
C LEU A 510 -25.69 30.36 -9.44
N SER A 511 -26.18 30.78 -8.27
CA SER A 511 -26.53 29.96 -7.10
C SER A 511 -28.05 29.82 -7.00
N GLU A 512 -28.66 29.27 -8.05
CA GLU A 512 -30.12 29.22 -8.19
C GLU A 512 -30.82 28.47 -7.04
N ASP A 513 -30.13 27.51 -6.42
CA ASP A 513 -30.59 26.75 -5.27
C ASP A 513 -30.59 27.60 -4.00
N TYR A 514 -29.48 28.25 -3.69
CA TYR A 514 -29.36 29.08 -2.49
C TYR A 514 -30.29 30.28 -2.56
N GLU A 515 -30.39 30.92 -3.73
CA GLU A 515 -31.35 32.00 -3.98
C GLU A 515 -32.77 31.54 -3.67
N LEU A 516 -33.19 30.42 -4.27
CA LEU A 516 -34.53 29.88 -4.15
C LEU A 516 -34.89 29.61 -2.69
N TRP A 517 -34.08 28.79 -2.02
CA TRP A 517 -34.37 28.33 -0.67
C TRP A 517 -34.33 29.47 0.33
N SER A 518 -33.38 30.41 0.21
CA SER A 518 -33.34 31.58 1.09
C SER A 518 -34.51 32.54 0.86
N ARG A 519 -34.96 32.72 -0.40
CA ARG A 519 -36.13 33.56 -0.74
C ARG A 519 -37.43 33.02 -0.16
N VAL A 520 -37.61 31.70 -0.14
CA VAL A 520 -38.83 31.06 0.40
C VAL A 520 -38.70 30.63 1.87
N ALA A 521 -37.55 30.83 2.53
CA ALA A 521 -37.27 30.39 3.90
C ALA A 521 -38.30 30.89 4.94
N ASN A 522 -38.91 32.06 4.72
CA ASN A 522 -39.94 32.63 5.60
C ASN A 522 -41.38 32.17 5.29
N LYS A 523 -41.57 31.46 4.16
CA LYS A 523 -42.88 30.98 3.68
C LYS A 523 -43.02 29.46 3.78
N MET A 524 -41.90 28.75 3.87
CA MET A 524 -41.84 27.29 3.91
C MET A 524 -40.99 26.81 5.09
N TRP A 525 -41.23 25.56 5.50
CA TRP A 525 -40.42 24.85 6.48
C TRP A 525 -39.59 23.76 5.85
N PHE A 526 -38.34 23.68 6.30
CA PHE A 526 -37.30 22.79 5.79
C PHE A 526 -36.82 21.90 6.92
N ALA A 527 -36.52 20.63 6.63
CA ALA A 527 -35.85 19.76 7.58
C ALA A 527 -34.92 18.79 6.86
N THR A 528 -33.98 18.19 7.59
CA THR A 528 -33.04 17.20 7.03
C THR A 528 -33.17 15.89 7.79
N ILE A 529 -33.30 14.80 7.04
CA ILE A 529 -33.21 13.45 7.60
C ILE A 529 -31.73 13.19 7.92
N PRO A 530 -31.35 12.87 9.18
CA PRO A 530 -29.96 12.74 9.60
C PRO A 530 -29.35 11.38 9.18
N GLU A 531 -29.47 11.06 7.89
CA GLU A 531 -29.02 9.84 7.26
C GLU A 531 -28.46 10.15 5.87
N VAL A 532 -27.44 9.40 5.43
CA VAL A 532 -26.88 9.55 4.09
C VAL A 532 -27.85 8.93 3.08
N LEU A 533 -28.57 9.78 2.33
CA LEU A 533 -29.48 9.35 1.26
C LEU A 533 -29.08 9.90 -0.12
N GLY A 534 -27.83 10.37 -0.26
CA GLY A 534 -27.22 10.72 -1.53
C GLY A 534 -25.71 10.57 -1.50
N GLU A 535 -25.16 9.98 -2.56
CA GLU A 535 -23.74 9.87 -2.84
C GLU A 535 -23.41 10.88 -3.94
N TYR A 536 -22.73 11.95 -3.57
CA TYR A 536 -22.40 13.09 -4.41
C TYR A 536 -20.99 12.96 -5.00
N ARG A 537 -20.89 13.02 -6.32
CA ARG A 537 -19.60 12.89 -7.00
C ARG A 537 -18.88 14.24 -7.12
N TRP A 538 -17.63 14.30 -6.68
CA TRP A 538 -16.78 15.49 -6.75
C TRP A 538 -15.48 15.21 -7.50
N ASN A 539 -15.41 15.60 -8.77
CA ASN A 539 -14.25 15.33 -9.63
C ASN A 539 -13.35 16.56 -9.85
N GLY A 540 -13.66 17.67 -9.16
CA GLY A 540 -12.94 18.95 -9.28
C GLY A 540 -13.31 19.75 -10.53
N GLU A 541 -14.04 19.17 -11.48
CA GLU A 541 -14.54 19.85 -12.68
C GLU A 541 -16.02 20.22 -12.62
N ASN A 542 -16.69 19.90 -11.50
CA ASN A 542 -18.10 20.25 -11.28
C ASN A 542 -18.33 21.76 -11.51
N ILE A 543 -19.53 22.12 -11.93
CA ILE A 543 -19.91 23.52 -12.24
C ILE A 543 -19.56 24.46 -11.08
N THR A 544 -19.74 23.99 -9.84
CA THR A 544 -19.41 24.72 -8.61
C THR A 544 -17.93 25.09 -8.52
N ALA A 545 -17.02 24.18 -8.89
CA ALA A 545 -15.58 24.43 -8.85
C ALA A 545 -15.16 25.49 -9.88
N LYS A 546 -15.69 25.41 -11.11
CA LYS A 546 -15.37 26.34 -12.22
C LYS A 546 -15.86 27.77 -11.96
N LYS A 547 -16.85 27.96 -11.09
CA LYS A 547 -17.51 29.26 -10.84
C LYS A 547 -17.39 29.73 -9.39
N MET A 548 -16.54 29.10 -8.58
CA MET A 548 -16.50 29.28 -7.12
C MET A 548 -16.43 30.76 -6.69
N ASP A 549 -15.58 31.55 -7.34
CA ASP A 549 -15.38 32.97 -7.00
C ASP A 549 -16.64 33.81 -7.26
N LEU A 550 -17.30 33.57 -8.40
CA LEU A 550 -18.52 34.27 -8.77
C LEU A 550 -19.69 33.82 -7.89
N LEU A 551 -19.76 32.52 -7.57
CA LEU A 551 -20.74 31.97 -6.65
C LEU A 551 -20.57 32.55 -5.25
N ASP A 552 -19.33 32.73 -4.78
CA ASP A 552 -19.09 33.33 -3.47
C ASP A 552 -19.51 34.79 -3.41
N ILE A 553 -19.16 35.59 -4.42
CA ILE A 553 -19.59 37.00 -4.50
C ILE A 553 -21.12 37.11 -4.55
N GLU A 554 -21.78 36.22 -5.29
CA GLU A 554 -23.24 36.20 -5.34
C GLU A 554 -23.86 35.76 -4.00
N ALA A 555 -23.31 34.73 -3.37
CA ALA A 555 -23.74 34.25 -2.06
C ALA A 555 -23.62 35.36 -1.00
N GLN A 556 -22.55 36.14 -1.00
CA GLN A 556 -22.37 37.29 -0.11
C GLN A 556 -23.51 38.33 -0.26
N LYS A 557 -23.93 38.62 -1.50
CA LYS A 557 -25.07 39.51 -1.77
C LYS A 557 -26.40 38.90 -1.31
N LEU A 558 -26.56 37.58 -1.44
CA LEU A 558 -27.72 36.87 -0.90
C LEU A 558 -27.75 36.97 0.63
N VAL A 559 -26.63 36.81 1.33
CA VAL A 559 -26.56 36.99 2.79
C VAL A 559 -26.99 38.40 3.20
N GLN A 560 -26.51 39.44 2.52
CA GLN A 560 -26.92 40.83 2.75
C GLN A 560 -28.44 41.00 2.59
N ARG A 561 -29.00 40.48 1.48
CA ARG A 561 -30.45 40.49 1.22
C ARG A 561 -31.21 39.78 2.33
N ASN A 562 -30.76 38.60 2.72
CA ASN A 562 -31.42 37.74 3.70
C ASN A 562 -31.42 38.39 5.09
N LEU A 563 -30.30 38.95 5.54
CA LEU A 563 -30.21 39.70 6.81
C LEU A 563 -31.10 40.95 6.82
N LYS A 564 -31.14 41.70 5.71
CA LYS A 564 -31.99 42.88 5.56
C LYS A 564 -33.48 42.51 5.63
N GLN A 565 -33.87 41.43 4.97
CA GLN A 565 -35.27 40.97 4.97
C GLN A 565 -35.69 40.32 6.29
N ALA A 566 -34.82 39.51 6.92
CA ALA A 566 -35.16 38.77 8.12
C ALA A 566 -35.13 39.63 9.39
N ILE A 567 -34.10 40.48 9.57
CA ILE A 567 -33.88 41.22 10.82
C ILE A 567 -33.59 42.72 10.62
N GLY A 568 -33.64 43.21 9.37
CA GLY A 568 -33.50 44.64 9.07
C GLY A 568 -32.08 45.18 9.15
N ILE A 569 -31.05 44.32 9.08
CA ILE A 569 -29.64 44.76 9.06
C ILE A 569 -29.16 44.90 7.63
N GLU A 570 -28.53 46.03 7.33
CA GLU A 570 -27.82 46.27 6.09
C GLU A 570 -26.31 46.22 6.38
N ILE A 571 -25.62 45.29 5.73
CA ILE A 571 -24.17 45.10 5.85
C ILE A 571 -23.49 45.91 4.74
N PRO A 572 -22.51 46.78 5.04
CA PRO A 572 -21.79 47.50 3.99
C PRO A 572 -21.05 46.56 3.03
N ASP A 573 -20.98 46.91 1.74
CA ASP A 573 -20.33 46.07 0.71
C ASP A 573 -18.90 45.65 1.07
N LYS A 574 -18.15 46.54 1.71
CA LYS A 574 -16.76 46.29 2.19
C LYS A 574 -16.65 45.22 3.28
N ASP A 575 -17.75 44.88 3.95
CA ASP A 575 -17.83 43.91 5.05
C ASP A 575 -18.46 42.59 4.59
N LEU A 576 -19.00 42.51 3.37
CA LEU A 576 -19.65 41.31 2.84
C LEU A 576 -18.70 40.13 2.69
N ILE A 577 -17.43 40.38 2.40
CA ILE A 577 -16.41 39.34 2.31
C ILE A 577 -16.22 38.60 3.64
N LEU A 578 -16.46 39.27 4.78
CA LEU A 578 -16.45 38.64 6.10
C LEU A 578 -17.61 37.66 6.27
N LEU A 579 -18.68 37.84 5.51
CA LEU A 579 -19.88 37.01 5.53
C LEU A 579 -19.91 35.92 4.44
N SER A 580 -18.78 35.69 3.75
CA SER A 580 -18.62 34.60 2.77
C SER A 580 -18.99 33.23 3.36
N GLY A 581 -19.62 32.39 2.54
CA GLY A 581 -20.00 31.02 2.88
C GLY A 581 -19.16 29.94 2.18
N TRP A 582 -18.44 30.31 1.11
CA TRP A 582 -17.64 29.38 0.31
C TRP A 582 -16.14 29.51 0.55
N LYS A 583 -15.66 30.72 0.89
CA LYS A 583 -14.25 31.02 1.10
C LYS A 583 -14.00 31.59 2.47
N ASN A 584 -12.97 31.10 3.15
CA ASN A 584 -12.57 31.68 4.43
C ASN A 584 -11.59 32.84 4.18
N PRO A 585 -12.01 34.11 4.38
CA PRO A 585 -11.16 35.27 4.09
C PRO A 585 -9.95 35.39 5.03
N PHE A 586 -9.86 34.56 6.08
CA PHE A 586 -8.73 34.51 7.00
C PHE A 586 -7.70 33.43 6.65
N MET A 587 -7.87 32.70 5.55
CA MET A 587 -6.91 31.68 5.11
C MET A 587 -5.95 32.21 4.04
N GLU A 588 -6.25 33.35 3.40
CA GLU A 588 -5.40 33.99 2.38
C GLU A 588 -4.41 34.99 3.04
N GLY A 589 -3.13 34.90 2.70
CA GLY A 589 -1.99 35.50 3.43
C GLY A 589 -1.85 37.04 3.39
N ASN A 590 -2.82 37.78 2.82
CA ASN A 590 -2.64 39.18 2.41
C ASN A 590 -3.41 40.24 3.24
N LEU A 591 -4.08 39.85 4.33
CA LEU A 591 -4.92 40.76 5.13
C LEU A 591 -4.49 40.84 6.59
N ASN A 592 -4.75 41.97 7.26
CA ASN A 592 -4.59 42.10 8.72
C ASN A 592 -5.67 41.25 9.42
N GLN A 593 -5.38 39.96 9.55
CA GLN A 593 -6.36 38.93 9.93
C GLN A 593 -6.99 39.19 11.29
N GLU A 594 -6.24 39.75 12.25
CA GLU A 594 -6.76 40.05 13.58
C GLU A 594 -7.78 41.21 13.57
N ASN A 595 -7.52 42.26 12.79
CA ASN A 595 -8.47 43.37 12.64
C ASN A 595 -9.77 42.91 11.97
N LEU A 596 -9.67 42.08 10.92
CA LEU A 596 -10.84 41.55 10.22
C LEU A 596 -11.65 40.58 11.10
N ARG A 597 -10.98 39.73 11.91
CA ARG A 597 -11.66 38.88 12.89
C ARG A 597 -12.40 39.69 13.94
N CYS A 598 -11.80 40.77 14.43
CA CYS A 598 -12.48 41.70 15.34
C CYS A 598 -13.70 42.37 14.68
N ARG A 599 -13.60 42.74 13.40
CA ARG A 599 -14.72 43.32 12.64
C ARG A 599 -15.86 42.31 12.43
N GLU A 600 -15.55 41.07 12.04
CA GLU A 600 -16.57 40.03 11.90
C GLU A 600 -17.20 39.71 13.26
N ALA A 601 -16.41 39.58 14.34
CA ALA A 601 -16.95 39.38 15.68
C ALA A 601 -17.96 40.46 16.09
N ALA A 602 -17.61 41.74 15.88
CA ALA A 602 -18.51 42.86 16.15
C ALA A 602 -19.78 42.81 15.28
N LEU A 603 -19.64 42.41 14.02
CA LEU A 603 -20.76 42.25 13.09
C LEU A 603 -21.72 41.13 13.53
N LEU A 604 -21.19 39.97 13.93
CA LEU A 604 -21.97 38.84 14.42
C LEU A 604 -22.70 39.19 15.73
N ASP A 605 -22.05 39.93 16.63
CA ASP A 605 -22.68 40.41 17.87
C ASP A 605 -23.81 41.41 17.57
N GLN A 606 -23.62 42.30 16.59
CA GLN A 606 -24.68 43.22 16.13
C GLN A 606 -25.86 42.46 15.52
N ILE A 607 -25.58 41.44 14.71
CA ILE A 607 -26.59 40.56 14.10
C ILE A 607 -27.39 39.81 15.18
N GLU A 608 -26.69 39.26 16.18
CA GLU A 608 -27.31 38.54 17.29
C GLU A 608 -28.21 39.46 18.14
N GLU A 609 -27.72 40.64 18.48
CA GLU A 609 -28.46 41.61 19.28
C GLU A 609 -29.69 42.14 18.55
N GLN A 610 -29.60 42.34 17.24
CA GLN A 610 -30.77 42.72 16.45
C GLN A 610 -31.81 41.59 16.39
N ASN A 611 -31.40 40.34 16.23
CA ASN A 611 -32.35 39.23 16.27
C ASN A 611 -33.03 39.12 17.64
N LYS A 612 -32.34 39.42 18.76
CA LYS A 612 -32.98 39.49 20.09
C LYS A 612 -34.06 40.56 20.19
N LYS A 613 -33.92 41.66 19.43
CA LYS A 613 -34.92 42.75 19.37
C LYS A 613 -36.11 42.40 18.48
N VAL A 614 -35.83 41.91 17.27
CA VAL A 614 -36.85 41.66 16.25
C VAL A 614 -37.55 40.31 16.46
N LYS A 615 -36.83 39.32 16.99
CA LYS A 615 -37.27 37.94 17.24
C LYS A 615 -37.84 37.24 16.00
N ALA A 616 -37.26 37.54 14.84
CA ALA A 616 -37.68 36.93 13.57
C ALA A 616 -37.16 35.50 13.40
N ILE A 617 -36.00 35.19 13.97
CA ILE A 617 -35.37 33.86 13.91
C ILE A 617 -35.28 33.31 15.34
N ASP A 618 -35.49 32.01 15.52
CA ASP A 618 -35.36 31.34 16.82
C ASP A 618 -34.00 31.66 17.47
N GLU A 619 -34.03 32.20 18.68
CA GLU A 619 -32.84 32.76 19.34
C GLU A 619 -31.78 31.68 19.60
N ARG A 620 -32.21 30.46 19.94
CA ARG A 620 -31.29 29.35 20.25
C ARG A 620 -30.63 28.83 18.98
N ALA A 621 -31.41 28.60 17.92
CA ALA A 621 -30.92 28.17 16.62
C ALA A 621 -29.97 29.21 16.01
N PHE A 622 -30.36 30.50 16.05
CA PHE A 622 -29.54 31.57 15.48
C PHE A 622 -28.22 31.75 16.22
N SER A 623 -28.24 31.73 17.56
CA SER A 623 -27.01 31.82 18.36
C SER A 623 -26.04 30.66 18.08
N LYS A 624 -26.57 29.44 17.85
CA LYS A 624 -25.77 28.27 17.44
C LYS A 624 -25.08 28.50 16.08
N VAL A 625 -25.82 28.96 15.07
CA VAL A 625 -25.27 29.23 13.72
C VAL A 625 -24.21 30.33 13.77
N LEU A 626 -24.42 31.39 14.55
CA LEU A 626 -23.42 32.44 14.74
C LEU A 626 -22.17 31.91 15.47
N ASP A 627 -22.33 31.02 16.45
CA ASP A 627 -21.21 30.37 17.13
C ASP A 627 -20.41 29.45 16.18
N GLU A 628 -21.08 28.68 15.32
CA GLU A 628 -20.43 27.89 14.26
C GLU A 628 -19.63 28.79 13.30
N ARG A 629 -20.20 29.94 12.95
CA ARG A 629 -19.50 30.95 12.13
C ARG A 629 -18.28 31.55 12.82
N ARG A 630 -18.38 31.85 14.12
CA ARG A 630 -17.24 32.31 14.93
C ARG A 630 -16.10 31.28 14.94
N VAL A 631 -16.44 29.99 15.06
CA VAL A 631 -15.46 28.89 14.99
C VAL A 631 -14.82 28.82 13.62
N TRP A 632 -15.61 28.92 12.55
CA TRP A 632 -15.11 28.93 11.17
C TRP A 632 -14.16 30.10 10.90
N ALA A 633 -14.45 31.30 11.43
CA ALA A 633 -13.59 32.48 11.35
C ALA A 633 -12.33 32.43 12.28
N GLY A 634 -12.23 31.42 13.15
CA GLY A 634 -11.14 31.31 14.13
C GLY A 634 -11.25 32.30 15.30
N ILE A 635 -12.43 32.83 15.59
CA ILE A 635 -12.68 33.80 16.66
C ILE A 635 -12.79 33.05 18.00
N GLN A 636 -11.78 33.15 18.86
CA GLN A 636 -11.80 32.51 20.19
C GLN A 636 -12.85 33.18 21.09
N LYS A 637 -13.73 32.37 21.71
CA LYS A 637 -14.73 32.85 22.68
C LYS A 637 -13.98 33.39 23.91
N GLU A 638 -14.13 34.67 24.18
CA GLU A 638 -13.53 35.31 25.36
C GLU A 638 -13.89 34.51 26.63
N SER A 639 -12.87 34.05 27.36
CA SER A 639 -13.07 33.09 28.44
C SER A 639 -14.02 33.64 29.52
N VAL A 640 -14.83 32.77 30.13
CA VAL A 640 -15.66 33.14 31.30
C VAL A 640 -14.78 33.76 32.39
N MET A 641 -13.52 33.33 32.51
CA MET A 641 -12.52 33.92 33.39
C MET A 641 -12.26 35.40 33.08
N ASN A 642 -12.18 35.82 31.82
CA ASN A 642 -11.95 37.23 31.45
C ASN A 642 -13.16 38.14 31.71
N ARG A 643 -14.39 37.62 31.57
CA ARG A 643 -15.62 38.35 32.01
C ARG A 643 -15.71 38.44 33.53
N VAL A 644 -15.31 37.36 34.22
CA VAL A 644 -15.28 37.30 35.68
C VAL A 644 -14.18 38.23 36.22
N SER A 645 -13.01 38.31 35.61
CA SER A 645 -11.94 39.26 36.00
C SER A 645 -12.39 40.71 35.87
N ARG A 646 -13.06 41.10 34.77
CA ARG A 646 -13.63 42.45 34.61
C ARG A 646 -14.80 42.75 35.56
N ALA A 647 -15.53 41.72 35.99
CA ALA A 647 -16.59 41.86 37.01
C ALA A 647 -16.01 41.93 38.45
N ILE A 648 -14.90 41.23 38.70
CA ILE A 648 -14.15 41.22 39.97
C ILE A 648 -13.45 42.56 40.19
N GLU A 649 -12.97 43.23 39.14
CA GLU A 649 -12.42 44.59 39.23
C GLU A 649 -13.44 45.64 39.66
N LYS A 650 -14.76 45.33 39.65
CA LYS A 650 -15.82 46.32 39.87
C LYS A 650 -16.55 46.27 41.20
N LYS A 651 -16.32 45.34 42.13
CA LYS A 651 -16.94 45.43 43.47
C LYS A 651 -16.22 44.62 44.55
N ASP A 652 -15.79 45.35 45.57
CA ASP A 652 -15.18 44.86 46.80
C ASP A 652 -16.21 44.25 47.78
N SER A 653 -15.70 43.43 48.70
CA SER A 653 -16.33 42.79 49.87
C SER A 653 -17.04 41.42 49.72
N GLY A 654 -16.26 40.36 49.96
CA GLY A 654 -16.35 39.55 51.18
C GLY A 654 -17.58 38.64 51.43
N GLY A 655 -17.37 37.32 51.40
CA GLY A 655 -18.00 36.39 52.34
C GLY A 655 -19.14 35.50 51.83
N PHE A 656 -19.90 35.89 50.81
CA PHE A 656 -21.05 35.09 50.33
C PHE A 656 -20.66 33.97 49.34
N LEU A 657 -19.53 34.14 48.63
CA LEU A 657 -19.12 33.30 47.49
C LEU A 657 -18.78 31.85 47.86
N LYS A 658 -18.27 31.61 49.07
CA LYS A 658 -17.74 30.30 49.48
C LYS A 658 -18.84 29.25 49.73
N LYS A 659 -20.08 29.68 50.04
CA LYS A 659 -21.23 28.78 50.24
C LYS A 659 -21.95 28.41 48.94
N MET A 660 -21.88 29.26 47.91
CA MET A 660 -22.56 29.04 46.63
C MET A 660 -21.78 28.09 45.71
N ILE A 661 -20.44 28.17 45.73
CA ILE A 661 -19.54 27.33 44.90
C ILE A 661 -19.67 25.83 45.24
N LYS A 662 -19.91 25.48 46.51
CA LYS A 662 -20.09 24.07 46.92
C LYS A 662 -21.40 23.43 46.45
N LYS A 663 -22.45 24.21 46.15
CA LYS A 663 -23.73 23.68 45.64
C LYS A 663 -23.77 23.54 44.12
N LEU A 664 -22.97 24.32 43.39
CA LEU A 664 -22.94 24.35 41.92
C LEU A 664 -22.03 23.29 41.27
N LEU A 665 -21.09 22.70 42.01
CA LEU A 665 -20.11 21.76 41.44
C LEU A 665 -20.56 20.30 41.35
N LYS A 666 -21.77 19.96 41.82
CA LYS A 666 -22.27 18.57 41.80
C LYS A 666 -22.88 18.08 40.47
N PRO A 667 -23.45 18.93 39.58
CA PRO A 667 -23.92 18.48 38.25
C PRO A 667 -22.85 18.55 37.14
N LEU A 668 -21.68 19.15 37.40
CA LEU A 668 -20.66 19.48 36.39
C LEU A 668 -19.76 18.32 35.95
N TYR A 669 -19.89 17.13 36.55
CA TYR A 669 -19.00 15.99 36.27
C TYR A 669 -19.44 15.09 35.10
N ARG A 670 -20.66 15.27 34.56
CA ARG A 670 -21.16 14.48 33.41
C ARG A 670 -20.78 15.03 32.01
N PRO A 671 -20.66 16.36 31.79
CA PRO A 671 -20.25 16.93 30.49
C PRO A 671 -18.74 16.89 30.21
N PHE A 672 -17.91 16.52 31.19
CA PHE A 672 -16.44 16.50 31.02
C PHE A 672 -15.96 15.29 30.20
N ARG A 673 -16.73 14.20 30.19
CA ARG A 673 -16.41 12.96 29.45
C ARG A 673 -16.67 13.08 27.93
N ILE A 674 -17.73 13.77 27.53
CA ILE A 674 -18.10 13.97 26.11
C ILE A 674 -17.16 14.97 25.40
N ARG A 675 -16.51 15.87 26.16
CA ARG A 675 -15.61 16.89 25.59
C ARG A 675 -14.22 16.35 25.25
N TYR A 676 -13.84 15.19 25.79
CA TYR A 676 -12.57 14.54 25.49
C TYR A 676 -12.65 13.68 24.21
N GLU A 677 -13.80 13.05 23.95
CA GLU A 677 -14.06 12.26 22.74
C GLU A 677 -14.07 13.15 21.47
N ASN A 678 -14.59 14.38 21.55
CA ASN A 678 -14.58 15.34 20.42
C ASN A 678 -13.22 16.01 20.17
N ARG A 679 -12.27 15.94 21.12
CA ARG A 679 -10.94 16.54 20.96
C ARG A 679 -9.99 15.63 20.19
N ILE A 680 -10.27 14.33 20.15
CA ILE A 680 -9.56 13.35 19.32
C ILE A 680 -9.95 13.52 17.83
N MET A 681 -11.23 13.83 17.53
CA MET A 681 -11.64 14.19 16.16
C MET A 681 -11.09 15.54 15.68
N GLY A 682 -10.88 16.51 16.58
CA GLY A 682 -10.28 17.80 16.24
C GLY A 682 -8.77 17.77 15.97
N ILE A 683 -8.07 16.73 16.43
CA ILE A 683 -6.65 16.51 16.15
C ILE A 683 -6.48 15.91 14.74
N GLN A 684 -7.39 15.04 14.31
CA GLN A 684 -7.46 14.56 12.92
C GLN A 684 -7.72 15.71 11.91
N ASP A 685 -8.53 16.71 12.26
CA ASP A 685 -8.78 17.89 11.42
C ASP A 685 -7.61 18.91 11.37
N SER A 686 -6.69 18.88 12.32
CA SER A 686 -5.53 19.78 12.35
C SER A 686 -4.40 19.33 11.42
N VAL A 687 -4.33 18.03 11.10
CA VAL A 687 -3.41 17.45 10.12
C VAL A 687 -3.78 17.86 8.69
N TRP A 688 -5.06 18.10 8.42
CA TRP A 688 -5.54 18.56 7.10
C TRP A 688 -5.36 20.06 6.83
N ARG A 689 -5.10 20.89 7.86
CA ARG A 689 -4.97 22.35 7.69
C ARG A 689 -3.57 22.83 7.33
N GLN A 690 -2.54 21.99 7.42
CA GLN A 690 -1.20 22.34 6.94
C GLN A 690 -1.01 22.13 5.43
N GLY A 691 -1.97 21.51 4.73
CA GLY A 691 -1.96 21.39 3.27
C GLY A 691 -2.24 22.70 2.51
N GLY A 692 -2.84 23.71 3.15
CA GLY A 692 -3.23 24.97 2.49
C GLY A 692 -2.11 26.00 2.32
N MET A 693 -0.98 25.86 3.01
CA MET A 693 0.20 26.72 2.79
C MET A 693 1.10 26.22 1.64
N LEU A 694 0.76 25.08 1.03
CA LEU A 694 1.43 24.56 -0.18
C LEU A 694 0.89 25.18 -1.49
N GLU A 695 -0.31 25.76 -1.52
CA GLU A 695 -0.91 26.26 -2.77
C GLU A 695 -0.27 27.56 -3.29
N GLU A 696 0.20 28.47 -2.42
CA GLU A 696 0.97 29.65 -2.87
C GLU A 696 2.41 29.30 -3.27
N SER A 697 2.96 28.21 -2.72
CA SER A 697 4.24 27.64 -3.15
C SER A 697 4.11 26.89 -4.49
N LEU A 698 2.93 26.31 -4.79
CA LEU A 698 2.59 25.60 -6.04
C LEU A 698 2.55 26.52 -7.27
N GLN A 699 2.18 27.78 -7.13
CA GLN A 699 2.23 28.75 -8.25
C GLN A 699 3.67 29.11 -8.64
N THR A 700 4.55 29.21 -7.63
CA THR A 700 6.00 29.42 -7.84
C THR A 700 6.66 28.13 -8.36
N LEU A 701 6.18 26.97 -7.91
CA LEU A 701 6.53 25.65 -8.43
C LEU A 701 6.01 25.42 -9.86
N HIS A 702 4.92 26.04 -10.32
CA HIS A 702 4.43 25.90 -11.70
C HIS A 702 5.32 26.64 -12.72
N ASP A 703 5.88 27.79 -12.35
CA ASP A 703 6.89 28.49 -13.15
C ASP A 703 8.23 27.75 -13.14
N VAL A 704 8.55 27.08 -12.02
CA VAL A 704 9.71 26.17 -11.91
C VAL A 704 9.45 24.83 -12.62
N ASP A 705 8.22 24.33 -12.69
CA ASP A 705 7.79 23.10 -13.40
C ASP A 705 7.85 23.31 -14.90
N GLY A 706 7.52 24.50 -15.42
CA GLY A 706 7.72 24.82 -16.83
C GLY A 706 9.21 24.80 -17.22
N HIS A 707 10.07 25.37 -16.36
CA HIS A 707 11.52 25.33 -16.56
C HIS A 707 12.14 23.96 -16.27
N LEU A 708 11.58 23.19 -15.31
CA LEU A 708 11.95 21.81 -15.03
C LEU A 708 11.46 20.90 -16.15
N TYR A 709 10.33 21.14 -16.80
CA TYR A 709 9.84 20.35 -17.92
C TYR A 709 10.76 20.49 -19.14
N ASP A 710 11.19 21.72 -19.46
CA ASP A 710 12.21 21.95 -20.49
C ASP A 710 13.58 21.36 -20.11
N TYR A 711 13.95 21.43 -18.83
CA TYR A 711 15.20 20.84 -18.32
C TYR A 711 15.13 19.30 -18.23
N TYR A 712 13.99 18.73 -17.87
CA TYR A 712 13.69 17.29 -17.82
C TYR A 712 13.60 16.73 -19.22
N HIS A 713 13.06 17.47 -20.19
CA HIS A 713 13.06 17.05 -21.59
C HIS A 713 14.49 17.03 -22.16
N ASP A 714 15.31 18.03 -21.84
CA ASP A 714 16.73 18.07 -22.24
C ASP A 714 17.58 17.01 -21.48
N LEU A 715 17.24 16.72 -20.22
CA LEU A 715 17.76 15.58 -19.44
C LEU A 715 17.27 14.24 -19.98
N GLU A 716 16.03 14.11 -20.44
CA GLU A 716 15.47 12.89 -21.04
C GLU A 716 16.19 12.57 -22.33
N VAL A 717 16.48 13.58 -23.16
CA VAL A 717 17.29 13.43 -24.37
C VAL A 717 18.73 13.04 -24.01
N LYS A 718 19.32 13.64 -22.96
CA LYS A 718 20.66 13.26 -22.47
C LYS A 718 20.70 11.89 -21.80
N ILE A 719 19.65 11.49 -21.09
CA ILE A 719 19.46 10.18 -20.45
C ILE A 719 19.20 9.14 -21.54
N GLN A 720 18.47 9.45 -22.61
CA GLN A 720 18.34 8.55 -23.76
C GLN A 720 19.69 8.38 -24.47
N GLN A 721 20.48 9.44 -24.64
CA GLN A 721 21.85 9.35 -25.18
C GLN A 721 22.81 8.59 -24.25
N GLN A 722 22.71 8.78 -22.93
CA GLN A 722 23.49 8.05 -21.93
C GLN A 722 23.02 6.60 -21.78
N ASN A 723 21.73 6.31 -21.94
CA ASN A 723 21.18 4.94 -21.94
C ASN A 723 21.67 4.18 -23.17
N ILE A 724 21.79 4.83 -24.33
CA ILE A 724 22.46 4.24 -25.49
C ILE A 724 23.95 3.96 -25.19
N GLN A 725 24.65 4.84 -24.47
CA GLN A 725 26.02 4.57 -24.00
C GLN A 725 26.11 3.47 -22.95
N ILE A 726 25.14 3.39 -22.03
CA ILE A 726 25.04 2.36 -20.99
C ILE A 726 24.71 1.02 -21.64
N GLU A 727 23.84 0.95 -22.65
CA GLU A 727 23.57 -0.27 -23.41
C GLU A 727 24.81 -0.75 -24.16
N MET A 728 25.59 0.15 -24.77
CA MET A 728 26.88 -0.19 -25.38
C MET A 728 27.91 -0.66 -24.34
N LEU A 729 27.95 -0.03 -23.15
CA LEU A 729 28.81 -0.42 -22.04
C LEU A 729 28.37 -1.76 -21.43
N GLN A 730 27.08 -2.03 -21.31
CA GLN A 730 26.52 -3.29 -20.84
C GLN A 730 26.79 -4.42 -21.84
N GLN A 731 26.74 -4.16 -23.14
CA GLN A 731 27.21 -5.09 -24.17
C GLN A 731 28.71 -5.38 -24.02
N THR A 732 29.51 -4.35 -23.76
CA THR A 732 30.96 -4.48 -23.59
C THR A 732 31.30 -5.23 -22.30
N ILE A 733 30.61 -4.93 -21.19
CA ILE A 733 30.72 -5.64 -19.91
C ILE A 733 30.24 -7.08 -20.04
N GLY A 734 29.17 -7.33 -20.80
CA GLY A 734 28.70 -8.68 -21.13
C GLY A 734 29.75 -9.48 -21.90
N GLN A 735 30.41 -8.87 -22.88
CA GLN A 735 31.52 -9.48 -23.61
C GLN A 735 32.74 -9.74 -22.70
N ILE A 736 33.07 -8.81 -21.80
CA ILE A 736 34.15 -8.96 -20.81
C ILE A 736 33.81 -10.06 -19.80
N LEU A 737 32.58 -10.13 -19.30
CA LEU A 737 32.09 -11.17 -18.40
C LEU A 737 32.10 -12.54 -19.06
N GLN A 738 31.72 -12.63 -20.34
CA GLN A 738 31.77 -13.88 -21.08
C GLN A 738 33.23 -14.33 -21.33
N SER A 739 34.13 -13.38 -21.62
CA SER A 739 35.57 -13.63 -21.72
C SER A 739 36.18 -14.07 -20.38
N LEU A 740 35.82 -13.40 -19.28
CA LEU A 740 36.26 -13.75 -17.93
C LEU A 740 35.71 -15.11 -17.49
N THR A 741 34.44 -15.40 -17.73
CA THR A 741 33.82 -16.69 -17.41
C THR A 741 34.50 -17.82 -18.19
N THR A 742 34.82 -17.58 -19.47
CA THR A 742 35.58 -18.53 -20.28
C THR A 742 37.00 -18.72 -19.74
N THR A 743 37.67 -17.64 -19.33
CA THR A 743 39.03 -17.68 -18.79
C THR A 743 39.08 -18.38 -17.43
N VAL A 744 38.12 -18.09 -16.54
CA VAL A 744 37.95 -18.75 -15.25
C VAL A 744 37.66 -20.24 -15.46
N GLY A 745 36.79 -20.61 -16.41
CA GLY A 745 36.54 -22.01 -16.74
C GLY A 745 37.74 -22.74 -17.37
N ILE A 746 38.69 -22.03 -17.97
CA ILE A 746 39.97 -22.60 -18.42
C ILE A 746 40.92 -22.77 -17.23
N LEU A 747 41.04 -21.75 -16.37
CA LEU A 747 41.88 -21.77 -15.17
C LEU A 747 41.40 -22.82 -14.15
N GLU A 748 40.09 -22.97 -13.95
CA GLU A 748 39.51 -24.01 -13.09
C GLU A 748 39.83 -25.41 -13.61
N ARG A 749 39.78 -25.62 -14.92
CA ARG A 749 40.17 -26.91 -15.54
C ARG A 749 41.67 -27.18 -15.40
N GLN A 750 42.51 -26.16 -15.56
CA GLN A 750 43.95 -26.27 -15.34
C GLN A 750 44.26 -26.57 -13.86
N LEU A 751 43.64 -25.84 -12.93
CA LEU A 751 43.82 -26.01 -11.50
C LEU A 751 43.32 -27.39 -11.03
N ARG A 752 42.17 -27.88 -11.54
CA ARG A 752 41.71 -29.24 -11.27
C ARG A 752 42.70 -30.29 -11.75
N SER A 753 43.24 -30.12 -12.95
CA SER A 753 44.24 -31.04 -13.51
C SER A 753 45.53 -31.06 -12.70
N GLU A 754 46.00 -29.90 -12.22
CA GLU A 754 47.21 -29.79 -11.39
C GLU A 754 46.97 -30.34 -9.98
N LEU A 755 45.81 -30.09 -9.39
CA LEU A 755 45.42 -30.65 -8.09
C LEU A 755 45.25 -32.17 -8.15
N GLU A 756 44.69 -32.73 -9.23
CA GLU A 756 44.60 -34.18 -9.40
C GLU A 756 45.97 -34.83 -9.59
N GLN A 757 46.90 -34.18 -10.30
CA GLN A 757 48.27 -34.66 -10.40
C GLN A 757 49.00 -34.62 -9.06
N GLN A 758 48.89 -33.52 -8.30
CA GLN A 758 49.48 -33.44 -6.96
C GLN A 758 48.86 -34.45 -5.99
N ALA A 759 47.53 -34.58 -5.98
CA ALA A 759 46.83 -35.51 -5.11
C ALA A 759 47.24 -36.96 -5.39
N ASN A 760 47.40 -37.35 -6.65
CA ASN A 760 47.88 -38.69 -7.00
C ASN A 760 49.35 -38.91 -6.60
N LEU A 761 50.22 -37.92 -6.79
CA LEU A 761 51.62 -38.01 -6.36
C LEU A 761 51.75 -38.15 -4.83
N THR A 762 51.00 -37.34 -4.09
CA THR A 762 50.96 -37.39 -2.61
C THR A 762 50.37 -38.70 -2.11
N ARG A 763 49.33 -39.22 -2.76
CA ARG A 763 48.69 -40.50 -2.40
C ARG A 763 49.64 -41.68 -2.58
N GLN A 764 50.43 -41.69 -3.66
CA GLN A 764 51.41 -42.75 -3.91
C GLN A 764 52.51 -42.77 -2.82
N VAL A 765 53.05 -41.59 -2.49
CA VAL A 765 54.08 -41.42 -1.44
C VAL A 765 53.55 -41.84 -0.07
N LEU A 766 52.31 -41.46 0.26
CA LEU A 766 51.68 -41.80 1.53
C LEU A 766 51.42 -43.31 1.64
N LEU A 767 50.99 -43.96 0.56
CA LEU A 767 50.77 -45.40 0.52
C LEU A 767 52.07 -46.19 0.72
N ASP A 768 53.17 -45.77 0.10
CA ASP A 768 54.47 -46.43 0.25
C ASP A 768 55.04 -46.24 1.67
N GLN A 769 54.86 -45.06 2.27
CA GLN A 769 55.23 -44.79 3.67
C GLN A 769 54.41 -45.62 4.66
N ILE A 770 53.10 -45.71 4.45
CA ILE A 770 52.20 -46.50 5.30
C ILE A 770 52.55 -48.00 5.21
N LYS A 771 52.86 -48.51 4.01
CA LYS A 771 53.26 -49.91 3.82
C LYS A 771 54.55 -50.25 4.58
N GLY A 772 55.55 -49.38 4.52
CA GLY A 772 56.80 -49.53 5.27
C GLY A 772 56.59 -49.49 6.79
N CYS A 773 55.75 -48.57 7.28
CA CYS A 773 55.42 -48.47 8.71
C CYS A 773 54.63 -49.68 9.23
N ILE A 774 53.77 -50.29 8.41
CA ILE A 774 53.02 -51.49 8.77
C ILE A 774 53.95 -52.70 8.87
N GLU A 775 54.83 -52.92 7.89
CA GLU A 775 55.79 -54.04 7.90
C GLU A 775 56.77 -53.95 9.09
N GLU A 776 57.20 -52.74 9.45
CA GLU A 776 58.08 -52.51 10.61
C GLU A 776 57.33 -52.61 11.95
N SER A 777 56.06 -52.20 12.01
CA SER A 777 55.21 -52.36 13.19
C SER A 777 54.83 -53.81 13.44
N GLU A 778 54.53 -54.61 12.41
CA GLU A 778 54.23 -56.04 12.58
C GLU A 778 55.43 -56.81 13.14
N LYS A 779 56.64 -56.50 12.67
CA LYS A 779 57.89 -57.11 13.16
C LYS A 779 58.18 -56.75 14.62
N ASN A 780 57.94 -55.49 14.99
CA ASN A 780 58.12 -54.99 16.35
C ASN A 780 57.04 -55.50 17.31
N ILE A 781 55.79 -55.62 16.86
CA ILE A 781 54.69 -56.15 17.68
C ILE A 781 54.91 -57.63 17.99
N LEU A 782 55.28 -58.46 17.01
CA LEU A 782 55.54 -59.89 17.26
C LEU A 782 56.67 -60.11 18.27
N GLN A 783 57.78 -59.35 18.16
CA GLN A 783 58.91 -59.44 19.09
C GLN A 783 58.59 -58.92 20.51
N VAL A 784 57.76 -57.87 20.61
CA VAL A 784 57.36 -57.28 21.90
C VAL A 784 56.28 -58.11 22.60
N THR A 785 55.42 -58.80 21.85
CA THR A 785 54.33 -59.61 22.39
C THR A 785 54.87 -60.90 23.01
N ASP A 786 55.82 -61.59 22.37
CA ASP A 786 56.48 -62.79 22.93
C ASP A 786 57.28 -62.47 24.20
N MET A 787 57.94 -61.30 24.24
CA MET A 787 58.70 -60.86 25.40
C MET A 787 57.81 -60.44 26.59
N ARG A 788 56.57 -59.99 26.32
CA ARG A 788 55.58 -59.57 27.33
C ARG A 788 54.80 -60.74 27.91
N VAL A 789 54.50 -61.77 27.11
CA VAL A 789 53.87 -63.02 27.60
C VAL A 789 54.78 -63.75 28.58
N TRP A 790 56.09 -63.85 28.28
CA TRP A 790 57.08 -64.47 29.18
C TRP A 790 57.28 -63.71 30.52
N LYS A 791 57.21 -62.37 30.50
CA LYS A 791 57.31 -61.55 31.73
C LYS A 791 56.02 -61.56 32.58
N ALA A 792 54.86 -61.75 31.96
CA ALA A 792 53.56 -61.79 32.65
C ALA A 792 53.36 -63.05 33.49
N GLU A 793 53.88 -64.21 33.06
CA GLU A 793 53.80 -65.47 33.82
C GLU A 793 54.67 -65.45 35.10
N GLN A 794 55.80 -64.75 35.09
CA GLN A 794 56.69 -64.61 36.26
C GLN A 794 56.13 -63.65 37.32
N LEU A 795 55.33 -62.65 36.93
CA LEU A 795 54.80 -61.60 37.83
C LEU A 795 53.50 -62.02 38.53
N ILE A 796 52.68 -62.90 37.92
CA ILE A 796 51.39 -63.36 38.46
C ILE A 796 51.56 -64.18 39.76
N ASN A 797 52.67 -64.91 39.93
CA ASN A 797 52.91 -65.71 41.16
C ASN A 797 53.36 -64.87 42.37
N GLN A 798 53.93 -63.67 42.17
CA GLN A 798 54.46 -62.85 43.28
C GLN A 798 53.46 -61.81 43.80
N THR A 799 52.37 -61.53 43.06
CA THR A 799 51.45 -60.42 43.36
C THR A 799 50.12 -60.87 44.00
N MET A 800 49.87 -62.19 44.12
CA MET A 800 48.65 -62.72 44.72
C MET A 800 48.59 -62.51 46.24
N ASP A 801 49.73 -62.49 46.94
CA ASP A 801 49.78 -62.34 48.41
C ASP A 801 49.56 -60.90 48.90
N ALA A 802 49.83 -59.89 48.08
CA ALA A 802 49.66 -58.48 48.46
C ALA A 802 48.22 -57.97 48.32
N ARG A 803 47.36 -58.66 47.55
CA ARG A 803 45.96 -58.26 47.27
C ARG A 803 44.99 -58.54 48.43
N VAL A 804 45.39 -59.33 49.43
CA VAL A 804 44.57 -59.64 50.60
C VAL A 804 44.53 -58.47 51.60
N TRP A 805 45.54 -57.61 51.63
CA TRP A 805 45.72 -56.66 52.74
C TRP A 805 45.12 -55.25 52.54
N LYS A 806 44.84 -54.81 51.30
CA LYS A 806 44.32 -53.44 51.06
C LYS A 806 42.91 -53.36 50.47
N ALA A 807 42.31 -54.52 50.15
CA ALA A 807 40.89 -54.62 49.80
C ALA A 807 39.96 -54.35 51.00
N GLU A 808 40.48 -54.36 52.23
CA GLU A 808 39.73 -54.17 53.49
C GLU A 808 39.48 -52.71 53.91
N GLN A 809 39.78 -51.69 53.09
CA GLN A 809 39.63 -50.30 53.56
C GLN A 809 38.71 -49.38 52.76
N LEU A 810 38.37 -49.59 51.49
CA LEU A 810 37.58 -48.56 50.80
C LEU A 810 36.68 -49.08 49.66
N ILE A 811 36.18 -50.31 49.82
CA ILE A 811 34.94 -50.79 49.17
C ILE A 811 33.94 -50.91 50.31
N ASN A 812 33.25 -49.82 50.67
CA ASN A 812 32.08 -49.97 51.53
C ASN A 812 31.02 -48.87 51.49
N GLU A 813 31.18 -47.77 50.74
CA GLU A 813 30.15 -46.72 50.79
C GLU A 813 29.90 -46.09 49.41
N THR A 814 28.65 -46.19 48.98
CA THR A 814 27.96 -45.36 47.97
C THR A 814 27.83 -45.86 46.52
N THR A 815 27.75 -47.18 46.33
CA THR A 815 27.12 -47.79 45.14
C THR A 815 25.58 -47.81 45.17
N ASP A 816 24.95 -47.19 46.19
CA ASP A 816 23.47 -47.18 46.36
C ASP A 816 22.77 -45.85 46.03
N ALA A 817 23.51 -44.78 45.71
CA ALA A 817 22.90 -43.46 45.41
C ALA A 817 22.60 -43.21 43.92
N ARG A 818 23.06 -44.09 43.02
CA ARG A 818 23.00 -43.87 41.56
C ARG A 818 21.72 -44.38 40.89
N VAL A 819 20.94 -45.24 41.56
CA VAL A 819 19.71 -45.81 41.01
C VAL A 819 18.49 -44.91 41.28
N TRP A 820 18.50 -44.13 42.37
CA TRP A 820 17.36 -43.29 42.77
C TRP A 820 17.19 -41.97 41.99
N ARG A 821 18.26 -41.37 41.44
CA ARG A 821 18.14 -40.10 40.68
C ARG A 821 17.74 -40.28 39.21
N ALA A 822 17.78 -41.52 38.70
CA ALA A 822 17.32 -41.83 37.35
C ALA A 822 15.80 -41.76 37.23
N GLU A 823 15.06 -41.99 38.33
CA GLU A 823 13.60 -42.01 38.35
C GLU A 823 12.93 -40.63 38.58
N GLN A 824 13.68 -39.61 39.02
CA GLN A 824 13.13 -38.23 39.17
C GLN A 824 13.29 -37.37 37.89
N ARG A 825 14.27 -37.66 37.03
CA ARG A 825 14.56 -36.84 35.83
C ARG A 825 13.61 -37.05 34.64
N ILE A 826 12.80 -38.10 34.67
CA ILE A 826 11.90 -38.46 33.56
C ILE A 826 10.56 -37.70 33.62
N ASN A 827 10.15 -37.20 34.80
CA ASN A 827 8.92 -36.41 34.95
C ASN A 827 9.13 -34.90 34.75
N GLU A 828 10.36 -34.37 34.88
CA GLU A 828 10.64 -32.92 34.68
C GLU A 828 10.92 -32.55 33.20
N THR A 829 11.18 -33.53 32.33
CA THR A 829 11.53 -33.28 30.92
C THR A 829 10.34 -33.17 29.98
N THR A 830 9.13 -33.50 30.44
CA THR A 830 7.91 -33.48 29.62
C THR A 830 7.18 -32.13 29.67
N ASP A 831 7.23 -31.42 30.80
CA ASP A 831 6.60 -30.08 30.94
C ASP A 831 7.45 -28.94 30.34
N ALA A 832 8.79 -29.07 30.33
CA ALA A 832 9.69 -28.07 29.73
C ALA A 832 9.61 -28.02 28.18
N ARG A 833 9.10 -29.08 27.55
CA ARG A 833 8.96 -29.15 26.07
C ARG A 833 7.65 -28.54 25.56
N VAL A 834 6.63 -28.43 26.42
CA VAL A 834 5.37 -27.74 26.10
C VAL A 834 5.54 -26.23 26.28
N TRP A 835 6.26 -25.79 27.32
CA TRP A 835 6.55 -24.36 27.54
C TRP A 835 7.44 -23.71 26.46
N LYS A 836 8.35 -24.49 25.84
CA LYS A 836 9.25 -24.00 24.77
C LYS A 836 8.55 -23.90 23.39
N ALA A 837 7.43 -24.58 23.20
CA ALA A 837 6.61 -24.46 21.98
C ALA A 837 5.69 -23.23 22.03
N GLU A 838 5.25 -22.82 23.23
CA GLU A 838 4.37 -21.67 23.42
C GLU A 838 5.13 -20.31 23.41
N LYS A 839 6.40 -20.28 23.81
CA LYS A 839 7.23 -19.04 23.81
C LYS A 839 7.82 -18.67 22.43
N ASN A 840 7.92 -19.63 21.50
CA ASN A 840 8.38 -19.39 20.12
C ASN A 840 7.25 -18.99 19.16
N SER A 841 6.01 -18.88 19.65
CA SER A 841 4.85 -18.45 18.86
C SER A 841 4.41 -17.01 19.19
N SER A 842 5.26 -16.25 19.88
CA SER A 842 5.02 -14.84 20.23
C SER A 842 6.22 -13.95 19.88
N CYS A 843 6.72 -14.05 18.65
CA CYS A 843 7.51 -13.01 18.01
C CYS A 843 6.69 -12.55 16.80
N SER A 844 6.24 -11.30 16.81
CA SER A 844 5.26 -10.85 15.82
C SER A 844 5.93 -10.68 14.46
N ILE A 845 5.24 -11.10 13.40
CA ILE A 845 5.58 -10.74 12.01
C ILE A 845 5.67 -9.21 11.85
N ALA A 846 5.01 -8.44 12.73
CA ALA A 846 5.09 -7.00 12.77
C ALA A 846 6.48 -6.48 13.19
N ASP A 847 7.24 -7.17 14.03
CA ASP A 847 8.58 -6.72 14.44
C ASP A 847 9.60 -6.85 13.30
N VAL A 848 9.50 -7.93 12.52
CA VAL A 848 10.31 -8.17 11.31
C VAL A 848 9.88 -7.26 10.16
N LEU A 849 8.57 -7.04 9.97
CA LEU A 849 8.06 -6.10 8.97
C LEU A 849 8.38 -4.65 9.30
N ASN A 850 8.37 -4.26 10.58
CA ASN A 850 8.82 -2.95 11.03
C ASN A 850 10.32 -2.76 10.77
N GLU A 851 11.13 -3.80 10.97
CA GLU A 851 12.56 -3.78 10.63
C GLU A 851 12.81 -3.62 9.13
N LEU A 852 11.99 -4.26 8.29
CA LEU A 852 12.03 -4.15 6.84
C LEU A 852 11.53 -2.78 6.33
N HIS A 853 10.43 -2.26 6.90
CA HIS A 853 9.90 -0.93 6.58
C HIS A 853 10.89 0.17 6.97
N ARG A 854 11.50 0.07 8.17
CA ARG A 854 12.58 0.95 8.62
C ARG A 854 13.71 0.97 7.60
N HIS A 855 14.11 -0.19 7.07
CA HIS A 855 15.21 -0.29 6.10
C HIS A 855 14.88 0.34 4.73
N ILE A 856 13.62 0.33 4.33
CA ILE A 856 13.15 0.86 3.03
C ILE A 856 12.99 2.39 3.06
N ASP A 857 12.40 2.95 4.14
CA ASP A 857 12.20 4.41 4.27
C ASP A 857 13.53 5.18 4.34
N PHE A 858 14.53 4.64 5.02
CA PHE A 858 15.88 5.24 5.04
C PHE A 858 16.54 5.23 3.67
N THR A 859 16.36 4.15 2.90
CA THR A 859 16.96 4.01 1.56
C THR A 859 16.40 5.05 0.58
N TYR A 860 15.10 5.33 0.63
CA TYR A 860 14.47 6.34 -0.23
C TYR A 860 14.92 7.77 0.10
N ARG A 861 15.03 8.14 1.39
CA ARG A 861 15.50 9.47 1.81
C ARG A 861 16.97 9.68 1.48
N ASP A 862 17.81 8.67 1.69
CA ASP A 862 19.26 8.75 1.42
C ASP A 862 19.55 8.91 -0.07
N ILE A 863 18.71 8.33 -0.94
CA ILE A 863 18.74 8.57 -2.39
C ILE A 863 18.35 10.02 -2.71
N MET A 864 17.29 10.56 -2.12
CA MET A 864 16.82 11.93 -2.38
C MET A 864 17.84 13.00 -1.94
N VAL A 865 18.43 12.87 -0.74
CA VAL A 865 19.45 13.82 -0.23
C VAL A 865 20.75 13.74 -1.03
N ALA A 866 21.12 12.55 -1.52
CA ALA A 866 22.27 12.38 -2.41
C ALA A 866 22.02 12.98 -3.81
N MET A 867 20.77 12.91 -4.30
CA MET A 867 20.37 13.50 -5.58
C MET A 867 20.33 15.04 -5.53
N GLU A 868 19.92 15.63 -4.41
CA GLU A 868 19.88 17.09 -4.24
C GLU A 868 21.27 17.76 -4.17
N ASN A 869 22.29 17.07 -3.63
CA ASN A 869 23.59 17.68 -3.33
C ASN A 869 24.66 17.58 -4.44
N GLN A 870 24.39 16.95 -5.59
CA GLN A 870 25.30 16.79 -6.75
C GLN A 870 26.78 16.47 -6.42
N LYS A 871 27.06 15.80 -5.31
CA LYS A 871 28.40 15.38 -4.88
C LYS A 871 28.50 13.84 -4.93
N PRO A 872 29.69 13.26 -5.21
CA PRO A 872 29.85 11.81 -5.27
C PRO A 872 29.35 11.15 -3.97
N PHE A 873 28.65 10.01 -4.12
CA PHE A 873 27.77 9.39 -3.10
C PHE A 873 28.40 9.12 -1.73
N LEU A 874 29.73 9.19 -1.57
CA LEU A 874 30.49 9.40 -0.32
C LEU A 874 31.99 9.50 -0.73
N PRO A 875 32.72 10.61 -0.52
CA PRO A 875 34.15 10.64 -0.80
C PRO A 875 34.93 9.66 0.10
N GLN A 876 36.04 9.12 -0.41
CA GLN A 876 36.95 8.22 0.32
C GLN A 876 37.37 8.86 1.66
N ASN A 877 37.20 8.13 2.77
CA ASN A 877 37.64 8.61 4.08
C ASN A 877 39.18 8.62 4.14
N ASN A 878 39.75 9.68 4.70
CA ASN A 878 41.20 9.88 4.77
C ASN A 878 41.75 9.74 6.19
N ILE A 879 40.91 9.27 7.12
CA ILE A 879 41.21 9.14 8.54
C ILE A 879 41.47 7.67 8.87
N LYS A 880 42.61 7.38 9.49
CA LYS A 880 43.01 6.02 9.87
C LYS A 880 43.16 5.89 11.39
N LEU A 881 42.55 4.86 11.97
CA LEU A 881 42.75 4.49 13.37
C LEU A 881 44.08 3.77 13.59
N ILE A 882 44.81 4.21 14.62
CA ILE A 882 45.96 3.54 15.21
C ILE A 882 45.62 3.22 16.66
N THR A 883 45.48 1.94 16.96
CA THR A 883 45.26 1.43 18.32
C THR A 883 45.96 0.08 18.50
N LYS A 884 46.35 -0.23 19.75
CA LYS A 884 46.74 -1.60 20.15
C LYS A 884 45.55 -2.41 20.66
N HIS A 885 44.39 -1.78 20.82
CA HIS A 885 43.18 -2.31 21.41
C HIS A 885 42.01 -2.11 20.42
N PRO A 886 41.95 -2.93 19.36
CA PRO A 886 40.97 -2.74 18.29
C PRO A 886 39.54 -3.15 18.66
N ILE A 887 39.34 -3.84 19.79
CA ILE A 887 38.05 -4.35 20.27
C ILE A 887 38.07 -4.32 21.80
N ALA A 888 36.96 -3.93 22.42
CA ALA A 888 36.77 -3.90 23.88
C ALA A 888 36.31 -5.29 24.38
N TYR A 889 37.20 -6.30 24.34
CA TYR A 889 36.84 -7.69 24.66
C TYR A 889 36.27 -7.90 26.08
N GLU A 890 36.58 -7.00 27.00
CA GLU A 890 36.17 -7.07 28.40
C GLU A 890 34.87 -6.30 28.69
N SER A 891 34.33 -5.57 27.70
CA SER A 891 33.06 -4.87 27.82
C SER A 891 31.87 -5.83 27.84
N LEU A 892 30.88 -5.56 28.70
CA LEU A 892 29.62 -6.30 28.73
C LEU A 892 28.86 -6.18 27.40
N ASP A 893 28.97 -5.06 26.68
CA ASP A 893 28.37 -4.91 25.34
C ASP A 893 29.08 -5.70 24.25
N HIS A 894 30.30 -6.17 24.51
CA HIS A 894 30.97 -7.11 23.61
C HIS A 894 30.63 -8.56 23.96
N LEU A 895 30.62 -8.89 25.26
CA LEU A 895 30.34 -10.24 25.75
C LEU A 895 28.86 -10.62 25.59
N TYR A 896 27.95 -9.66 25.75
CA TYR A 896 26.50 -9.79 25.63
C TYR A 896 25.96 -8.62 24.81
N PRO A 897 26.05 -8.66 23.46
CA PRO A 897 25.84 -7.51 22.59
C PRO A 897 24.37 -7.10 22.44
N HIS A 898 23.75 -6.60 23.52
CA HIS A 898 22.35 -6.18 23.54
C HIS A 898 22.14 -4.87 22.77
N GLY A 899 22.77 -3.77 23.20
CA GLY A 899 22.74 -2.48 22.50
C GLY A 899 23.38 -2.57 21.12
N THR A 900 24.52 -3.25 21.00
CA THR A 900 25.22 -3.45 19.71
C THR A 900 24.34 -4.08 18.62
N ILE A 901 23.44 -5.01 18.97
CA ILE A 901 22.56 -5.69 17.99
C ILE A 901 21.29 -4.87 17.69
N ARG A 902 20.82 -4.05 18.63
CA ARG A 902 19.51 -3.37 18.54
C ARG A 902 19.60 -1.92 18.11
N ASP A 903 20.67 -1.23 18.48
CA ASP A 903 20.77 0.22 18.39
C ASP A 903 21.20 0.71 17.02
N ASN A 904 20.48 1.71 16.48
CA ASN A 904 20.92 2.44 15.31
C ASN A 904 20.37 3.88 15.31
N THR A 905 21.11 4.78 15.95
CA THR A 905 20.66 6.17 16.17
C THR A 905 20.85 7.03 14.93
N ARG A 906 19.77 7.61 14.41
CA ARG A 906 19.79 8.68 13.38
C ARG A 906 19.00 9.89 13.86
N TYR A 907 19.61 11.08 13.86
CA TYR A 907 18.94 12.29 14.34
C TYR A 907 19.34 13.56 13.58
N PRO A 908 18.66 13.89 12.47
CA PRO A 908 19.00 15.02 11.60
C PRO A 908 19.02 16.37 12.33
N ARG A 909 18.10 16.55 13.28
CA ARG A 909 17.96 17.77 14.08
C ARG A 909 19.20 18.06 14.93
N PHE A 910 19.87 17.01 15.45
CA PHE A 910 21.11 17.21 16.20
C PHE A 910 22.19 17.81 15.30
N VAL A 911 22.34 17.27 14.09
CA VAL A 911 23.32 17.76 13.11
C VAL A 911 23.01 19.21 12.69
N GLU A 912 21.74 19.53 12.44
CA GLU A 912 21.29 20.90 12.16
C GLU A 912 21.59 21.84 13.34
N LYS A 913 21.38 21.38 14.59
CA LYS A 913 21.72 22.17 15.77
C LYS A 913 23.23 22.40 15.90
N CYS A 914 24.06 21.41 15.57
CA CYS A 914 25.51 21.57 15.52
C CYS A 914 25.93 22.61 14.46
N GLU A 915 25.31 22.62 13.28
CA GLU A 915 25.52 23.63 12.25
C GLU A 915 25.10 25.03 12.71
N GLU A 916 24.01 25.16 13.48
CA GLU A 916 23.59 26.42 14.08
C GLU A 916 24.62 26.93 15.11
N VAL A 917 25.08 26.06 16.01
CA VAL A 917 26.02 26.41 17.10
C VAL A 917 27.41 26.76 16.58
N LEU A 918 27.89 26.06 15.53
CA LEU A 918 29.24 26.24 14.98
C LEU A 918 29.30 27.05 13.67
N GLY A 919 28.14 27.47 13.14
CA GLY A 919 27.98 28.33 11.97
C GLY A 919 27.58 27.59 10.69
N CYS A 920 26.45 28.01 10.08
CA CYS A 920 25.68 27.30 9.05
C CYS A 920 26.36 27.07 7.68
N ASN A 921 27.63 27.45 7.51
CA ASN A 921 28.35 27.40 6.22
C ASN A 921 29.73 26.72 6.30
N ALA A 922 30.11 26.14 7.44
CA ALA A 922 31.40 25.45 7.59
C ALA A 922 31.23 23.92 7.45
N GLU A 923 32.12 23.26 6.71
CA GLU A 923 32.24 21.80 6.79
C GLU A 923 32.67 21.41 8.21
N LEU A 924 31.83 20.66 8.92
CA LEU A 924 32.10 20.17 10.26
C LEU A 924 32.75 18.78 10.22
N SER A 925 33.39 18.41 11.33
CA SER A 925 33.98 17.09 11.53
C SER A 925 33.41 16.39 12.77
N PHE A 926 32.85 15.19 12.57
CA PHE A 926 32.16 14.39 13.57
C PHE A 926 32.94 13.11 13.93
N LEU A 927 33.02 12.81 15.22
CA LEU A 927 33.46 11.52 15.75
C LEU A 927 32.37 10.96 16.67
N ASP A 928 31.77 9.83 16.30
CA ASP A 928 30.74 9.16 17.09
C ASP A 928 31.33 7.97 17.85
N LEU A 929 31.26 7.98 19.18
CA LEU A 929 31.76 6.94 20.06
C LEU A 929 30.59 6.03 20.48
N GLY A 930 30.77 4.71 20.42
CA GLY A 930 29.69 3.74 20.66
C GLY A 930 28.66 3.71 19.52
N CYS A 931 29.15 3.80 18.28
CA CYS A 931 28.31 4.05 17.12
C CYS A 931 27.40 2.88 16.66
N SER A 932 27.44 1.71 17.30
CA SER A 932 26.62 0.49 17.10
C SER A 932 26.22 0.19 15.64
N GLY A 933 25.14 0.81 15.13
CA GLY A 933 24.66 0.67 13.75
C GLY A 933 25.31 1.60 12.71
N GLY A 934 25.77 2.80 13.12
CA GLY A 934 26.44 3.78 12.26
C GLY A 934 25.58 4.95 11.77
N GLY A 935 24.30 5.02 12.17
CA GLY A 935 23.34 6.01 11.69
C GLY A 935 23.74 7.48 11.83
N MET A 936 24.34 7.90 12.95
CA MET A 936 24.76 9.29 13.16
C MET A 936 25.91 9.69 12.23
N VAL A 937 26.82 8.75 11.97
CA VAL A 937 27.94 8.92 11.03
C VAL A 937 27.42 9.09 9.61
N LEU A 938 26.38 8.33 9.24
CA LEU A 938 25.70 8.48 7.94
C LEU A 938 25.01 9.84 7.82
N GLU A 939 24.26 10.27 8.84
CA GLU A 939 23.51 11.54 8.77
C GLU A 939 24.44 12.75 8.62
N ALA A 940 25.55 12.78 9.37
CA ALA A 940 26.58 13.80 9.19
C ALA A 940 27.21 13.74 7.78
N ALA A 941 27.46 12.53 7.26
CA ALA A 941 28.06 12.37 5.94
C ALA A 941 27.11 12.80 4.80
N LEU A 942 25.81 12.52 4.91
CA LEU A 942 24.78 12.93 3.95
C LEU A 942 24.65 14.45 3.86
N ARG A 943 24.87 15.16 4.97
CA ARG A 943 24.91 16.63 5.02
C ARG A 943 26.25 17.23 4.57
N GLY A 944 27.16 16.39 4.06
CA GLY A 944 28.43 16.81 3.48
C GLY A 944 29.53 17.06 4.50
N HIS A 945 29.40 16.57 5.73
CA HIS A 945 30.42 16.67 6.77
C HIS A 945 31.40 15.49 6.76
N THR A 946 32.59 15.71 7.31
CA THR A 946 33.54 14.62 7.58
C THR A 946 33.07 13.88 8.83
N SER A 947 32.90 12.56 8.77
CA SER A 947 32.40 11.77 9.91
C SER A 947 33.09 10.41 10.03
N ILE A 948 33.35 9.99 11.26
CA ILE A 948 33.88 8.66 11.60
C ILE A 948 33.22 8.12 12.87
N GLY A 949 32.99 6.81 12.94
CA GLY A 949 32.43 6.12 14.10
C GLY A 949 33.39 5.09 14.67
N LEU A 950 33.46 5.02 16.01
CA LEU A 950 34.18 3.99 16.75
C LEU A 950 33.20 3.14 17.56
N GLU A 951 33.28 1.83 17.40
CA GLU A 951 32.48 0.85 18.14
C GLU A 951 33.37 -0.08 18.97
N GLY A 952 32.98 -0.37 20.21
CA GLY A 952 33.73 -1.26 21.10
C GLY A 952 33.63 -2.73 20.67
N SER A 953 32.48 -3.14 20.14
CA SER A 953 32.20 -4.52 19.71
C SER A 953 32.43 -4.74 18.21
N ASP A 954 32.93 -5.91 17.81
CA ASP A 954 33.09 -6.25 16.39
C ASP A 954 31.86 -6.95 15.77
N ASN A 955 30.76 -7.07 16.53
CA ASN A 955 29.57 -7.77 16.11
C ASN A 955 28.90 -7.12 14.87
N SER A 956 28.62 -5.81 14.89
CA SER A 956 28.01 -5.11 13.74
C SER A 956 28.89 -5.18 12.49
N LYS A 957 30.21 -5.17 12.66
CA LYS A 957 31.18 -5.32 11.56
C LYS A 957 31.19 -6.73 10.98
N LYS A 958 31.14 -7.78 11.81
CA LYS A 958 31.09 -9.18 11.36
C LYS A 958 29.78 -9.48 10.63
N GLU A 959 28.66 -8.99 11.16
CA GLU A 959 27.32 -9.23 10.61
C GLU A 959 26.96 -8.27 9.46
N GLN A 960 27.81 -7.27 9.17
CA GLN A 960 27.54 -6.21 8.17
C GLN A 960 26.17 -5.54 8.39
N ARG A 961 25.80 -5.32 9.67
CA ARG A 961 24.48 -4.80 10.07
C ARG A 961 24.37 -3.30 9.82
N ALA A 962 23.15 -2.84 9.52
CA ALA A 962 22.82 -1.41 9.42
C ALA A 962 23.72 -0.67 8.40
N GLU A 963 24.37 0.43 8.79
CA GLU A 963 25.21 1.25 7.91
C GLU A 963 26.64 0.71 7.74
N TRP A 964 27.04 -0.35 8.46
CA TRP A 964 28.36 -0.99 8.30
C TRP A 964 28.60 -1.57 6.90
N ARG A 965 27.54 -1.98 6.20
CA ARG A 965 27.62 -2.42 4.79
C ARG A 965 27.81 -1.27 3.80
N LEU A 966 27.53 -0.03 4.22
CA LEU A 966 27.51 1.16 3.35
C LEU A 966 28.72 2.07 3.59
N LEU A 967 29.07 2.31 4.86
CA LEU A 967 30.01 3.35 5.27
C LEU A 967 31.49 2.94 5.23
N GLY A 968 31.78 1.68 4.92
CA GLY A 968 33.15 1.20 4.67
C GLY A 968 34.13 1.52 5.80
N ASP A 969 35.19 2.27 5.50
CA ASP A 969 36.26 2.64 6.43
C ASP A 969 35.92 3.80 7.38
N ARG A 970 34.71 4.37 7.29
CA ARG A 970 34.19 5.38 8.23
C ARG A 970 33.69 4.79 9.54
N LEU A 971 33.45 3.48 9.61
CA LEU A 971 33.14 2.78 10.85
C LEU A 971 34.27 1.83 11.20
N GLN A 972 34.82 1.98 12.40
CA GLN A 972 35.99 1.24 12.85
C GLN A 972 35.75 0.70 14.27
N THR A 973 36.36 -0.43 14.59
CA THR A 973 36.26 -0.98 15.94
C THR A 973 37.45 -0.48 16.77
N CYS A 974 37.19 -0.05 18.00
CA CYS A 974 38.22 0.39 18.94
C CYS A 974 37.70 0.27 20.36
N ASP A 975 38.55 -0.19 21.28
CA ASP A 975 38.33 0.05 22.70
C ASP A 975 38.63 1.51 23.01
N ILE A 976 37.58 2.32 23.15
CA ILE A 976 37.68 3.77 23.37
C ILE A 976 38.18 4.13 24.78
N THR A 977 38.23 3.15 25.70
CA THR A 977 38.78 3.31 27.05
C THR A 977 40.29 3.20 27.10
N LYS A 978 40.93 2.75 26.02
CA LYS A 978 42.40 2.62 25.91
C LYS A 978 42.96 3.65 24.92
N PRO A 979 44.27 3.97 24.98
CA PRO A 979 44.85 4.97 24.09
C PRO A 979 44.70 4.61 22.60
N PHE A 980 44.11 5.52 21.82
CA PHE A 980 44.01 5.42 20.37
C PHE A 980 44.33 6.76 19.69
N ARG A 981 44.65 6.71 18.39
CA ARG A 981 44.84 7.92 17.57
C ARG A 981 44.15 7.78 16.23
N LEU A 982 43.32 8.74 15.89
CA LEU A 982 42.81 8.92 14.53
C LEU A 982 43.77 9.86 13.79
N ILE A 983 44.37 9.40 12.70
CA ILE A 983 45.37 10.17 11.95
C ILE A 983 44.89 10.52 10.54
N GLU A 984 45.27 11.71 10.06
CA GLU A 984 45.08 12.11 8.66
C GLU A 984 46.21 11.56 7.77
N ARG A 985 46.08 11.74 6.44
CA ARG A 985 47.07 11.28 5.45
C ARG A 985 48.49 11.83 5.68
N ASP A 986 48.62 13.00 6.31
CA ASP A 986 49.90 13.63 6.63
C ASP A 986 50.52 13.13 7.95
N GLY A 987 49.85 12.20 8.65
CA GLY A 987 50.28 11.61 9.91
C GLY A 987 49.97 12.44 11.16
N THR A 988 49.28 13.57 11.03
CA THR A 988 48.81 14.37 12.16
C THR A 988 47.56 13.75 12.81
N VAL A 989 47.35 14.02 14.11
CA VAL A 989 46.15 13.55 14.82
C VAL A 989 44.96 14.40 14.42
N LYS A 990 43.89 13.75 13.94
CA LYS A 990 42.65 14.42 13.54
C LYS A 990 41.97 15.07 14.74
N LYS A 991 41.64 16.34 14.60
CA LYS A 991 40.75 17.07 15.50
C LYS A 991 39.34 17.14 14.92
N PHE A 992 38.34 16.99 15.77
CA PHE A 992 36.92 16.98 15.45
C PHE A 992 36.22 18.19 16.06
N ASP A 993 35.25 18.73 15.33
CA ASP A 993 34.39 19.82 15.80
C ASP A 993 33.30 19.31 16.74
N ILE A 994 32.79 18.10 16.49
CA ILE A 994 31.78 17.45 17.32
C ILE A 994 32.23 16.03 17.64
N ILE A 995 32.22 15.68 18.93
CA ILE A 995 32.39 14.30 19.38
C ILE A 995 31.11 13.88 20.13
N THR A 996 30.51 12.76 19.77
CA THR A 996 29.27 12.26 20.40
C THR A 996 29.47 10.94 21.14
N ALA A 997 28.67 10.73 22.19
CA ALA A 997 28.57 9.47 22.91
C ALA A 997 27.15 9.28 23.46
N TRP A 998 26.33 8.48 22.78
CA TRP A 998 24.91 8.34 23.11
C TRP A 998 24.64 7.10 23.96
N GLU A 999 24.40 7.28 25.26
CA GLU A 999 24.21 6.18 26.23
C GLU A 999 25.43 5.24 26.26
N VAL A 1000 26.62 5.85 26.32
CA VAL A 1000 27.91 5.12 26.33
C VAL A 1000 28.65 5.31 27.65
N MET A 1001 28.49 6.47 28.29
CA MET A 1001 29.33 6.86 29.43
C MET A 1001 29.06 5.99 30.67
N GLU A 1002 27.80 5.61 30.88
CA GLU A 1002 27.31 4.72 31.94
C GLU A 1002 27.81 3.28 31.80
N HIS A 1003 28.22 2.88 30.58
CA HIS A 1003 28.82 1.57 30.29
C HIS A 1003 30.33 1.53 30.59
N ILE A 1004 30.97 2.67 30.84
CA ILE A 1004 32.42 2.75 31.08
C ILE A 1004 32.70 2.71 32.59
N GLN A 1005 33.58 1.82 33.03
CA GLN A 1005 33.97 1.73 34.43
C GLN A 1005 34.65 3.03 34.90
N GLU A 1006 34.39 3.45 36.13
CA GLU A 1006 34.95 4.68 36.72
C GLU A 1006 36.49 4.78 36.57
N ASN A 1007 37.21 3.67 36.72
CA ASN A 1007 38.67 3.63 36.60
C ASN A 1007 39.18 3.89 35.18
N ASP A 1008 38.36 3.67 34.16
CA ASP A 1008 38.69 3.83 32.75
C ASP A 1008 38.26 5.21 32.19
N LEU A 1009 37.36 5.92 32.89
CA LEU A 1009 36.90 7.27 32.51
C LEU A 1009 38.03 8.28 32.29
N PRO A 1010 39.06 8.39 33.16
CA PRO A 1010 40.14 9.37 32.95
C PRO A 1010 40.85 9.21 31.60
N GLN A 1011 41.06 7.96 31.17
CA GLN A 1011 41.72 7.67 29.89
C GLN A 1011 40.79 7.97 28.69
N MET A 1012 39.49 7.65 28.81
CA MET A 1012 38.50 8.00 27.79
C MET A 1012 38.39 9.53 27.62
N LEU A 1013 38.33 10.28 28.73
CA LEU A 1013 38.29 11.74 28.69
C LEU A 1013 39.57 12.34 28.08
N GLU A 1014 40.74 11.72 28.31
CA GLU A 1014 41.98 12.12 27.64
C GLU A 1014 41.96 11.84 26.14
N ASN A 1015 41.38 10.70 25.71
CA ASN A 1015 41.16 10.42 24.28
C ASN A 1015 40.23 11.48 23.65
N ILE A 1016 39.17 11.89 24.33
CA ILE A 1016 38.26 12.96 23.86
C ILE A 1016 39.04 14.27 23.73
N LYS A 1017 39.79 14.70 24.75
CA LYS A 1017 40.62 15.92 24.68
C LYS A 1017 41.62 15.89 23.54
N GLN A 1018 42.24 14.74 23.32
CA GLN A 1018 43.21 14.56 22.24
C GLN A 1018 42.58 14.75 20.86
N HIS A 1019 41.31 14.43 20.68
CA HIS A 1019 40.62 14.49 19.39
C HIS A 1019 39.64 15.66 19.27
N LEU A 1020 39.32 16.38 20.34
CA LEU A 1020 38.45 17.57 20.28
C LEU A 1020 39.24 18.79 19.80
N SER A 1021 38.65 19.56 18.88
CA SER A 1021 39.20 20.83 18.41
C SER A 1021 38.98 21.97 19.42
N ASP A 1022 39.77 23.05 19.31
CA ASP A 1022 39.68 24.19 20.23
C ASP A 1022 38.33 24.94 20.16
N ARG A 1023 37.58 24.74 19.07
CA ARG A 1023 36.22 25.30 18.88
C ARG A 1023 35.11 24.25 19.05
N GLY A 1024 35.47 23.00 19.35
CA GLY A 1024 34.57 21.87 19.28
C GLY A 1024 33.85 21.56 20.59
N TYR A 1025 32.78 20.77 20.48
CA TYR A 1025 32.00 20.30 21.61
C TYR A 1025 31.96 18.77 21.68
N PHE A 1026 32.06 18.23 22.90
CA PHE A 1026 31.69 16.86 23.19
C PHE A 1026 30.26 16.83 23.75
N VAL A 1027 29.41 15.97 23.19
CA VAL A 1027 28.00 15.83 23.58
C VAL A 1027 27.70 14.39 23.91
N ALA A 1028 27.17 14.14 25.11
CA ALA A 1028 26.79 12.81 25.53
C ALA A 1028 25.41 12.77 26.20
N SER A 1029 24.71 11.65 26.03
CA SER A 1029 23.55 11.27 26.85
C SER A 1029 23.97 10.17 27.81
N ILE A 1030 23.45 10.21 29.03
CA ILE A 1030 23.78 9.27 30.11
C ILE A 1030 22.49 8.78 30.74
N ALA A 1031 22.30 7.46 30.76
CA ALA A 1031 21.24 6.80 31.48
C ALA A 1031 21.66 6.48 32.92
N ASN A 1032 20.95 7.06 33.90
CA ASN A 1032 21.24 6.90 35.32
C ASN A 1032 20.22 5.99 36.01
N TRP A 1033 20.15 4.73 35.56
CA TRP A 1033 19.32 3.66 36.13
C TRP A 1033 19.96 2.30 35.88
N GLU A 1034 19.64 1.27 36.68
CA GLU A 1034 20.24 -0.07 36.52
C GLU A 1034 19.65 -0.84 35.33
N ASP A 1035 20.48 -1.23 34.35
CA ASP A 1035 20.07 -2.05 33.21
C ASP A 1035 20.57 -3.50 33.37
N ILE A 1036 19.75 -4.32 34.04
CA ILE A 1036 20.10 -5.69 34.43
C ILE A 1036 19.52 -6.70 33.44
N ASP A 1037 20.38 -7.49 32.83
CA ASP A 1037 19.99 -8.64 31.99
C ASP A 1037 19.20 -9.67 32.82
N PRO A 1038 17.94 -9.97 32.48
CA PRO A 1038 17.14 -10.93 33.24
C PRO A 1038 17.64 -12.38 33.11
N GLU A 1039 18.47 -12.72 32.10
CA GLU A 1039 19.00 -14.07 31.90
C GLU A 1039 20.39 -14.29 32.50
N SER A 1040 21.34 -13.37 32.31
CA SER A 1040 22.71 -13.46 32.85
C SER A 1040 22.92 -12.76 34.19
N GLY A 1041 22.01 -11.84 34.58
CA GLY A 1041 22.15 -11.00 35.77
C GLY A 1041 23.23 -9.91 35.66
N ALA A 1042 23.81 -9.69 34.49
CA ALA A 1042 24.80 -8.63 34.25
C ALA A 1042 24.11 -7.26 34.20
N ASN A 1043 24.66 -6.26 34.89
CA ASN A 1043 24.22 -4.86 34.77
C ASN A 1043 25.10 -4.14 33.76
N TRP A 1044 24.55 -3.71 32.62
CA TRP A 1044 25.29 -3.01 31.57
C TRP A 1044 25.68 -1.58 31.99
N HIS A 1045 24.88 -0.92 32.83
CA HIS A 1045 25.21 0.40 33.37
C HIS A 1045 26.06 0.25 34.64
N VAL A 1046 27.38 0.32 34.48
CA VAL A 1046 28.37 0.08 35.53
C VAL A 1046 28.77 1.34 36.30
N THR A 1047 28.49 2.53 35.74
CA THR A 1047 28.79 3.83 36.39
C THR A 1047 27.52 4.67 36.48
N LEU A 1048 26.86 4.64 37.65
CA LEU A 1048 25.60 5.33 37.94
C LEU A 1048 25.82 6.43 38.98
N HIS A 1049 25.92 7.67 38.52
CA HIS A 1049 26.06 8.85 39.37
C HIS A 1049 25.14 9.98 38.90
N GLU A 1050 24.74 10.82 39.86
CA GLU A 1050 23.94 12.02 39.60
C GLU A 1050 24.67 13.01 38.68
N PHE A 1051 23.90 13.86 38.01
CA PHE A 1051 24.39 14.83 37.03
C PHE A 1051 25.58 15.67 37.53
N ASP A 1052 25.55 16.15 38.78
CA ASP A 1052 26.60 17.00 39.35
C ASP A 1052 27.95 16.28 39.48
N TRP A 1053 27.95 14.96 39.72
CA TRP A 1053 29.19 14.18 39.78
C TRP A 1053 29.88 14.12 38.41
N TRP A 1054 29.09 13.96 37.34
CA TRP A 1054 29.63 13.96 35.98
C TRP A 1054 30.22 15.33 35.64
N VAL A 1055 29.55 16.42 36.00
CA VAL A 1055 30.08 17.79 35.85
C VAL A 1055 31.45 17.90 36.52
N GLU A 1056 31.59 17.45 37.77
CA GLU A 1056 32.89 17.46 38.48
C GLU A 1056 33.98 16.64 37.76
N GLN A 1057 33.64 15.47 37.18
CA GLN A 1057 34.63 14.66 36.44
C GLN A 1057 35.11 15.36 35.16
N PHE A 1058 34.21 15.99 34.41
CA PHE A 1058 34.58 16.75 33.21
C PHE A 1058 35.40 18.01 33.55
N GLU A 1059 35.03 18.74 34.60
CA GLU A 1059 35.78 19.90 35.08
C GLU A 1059 37.19 19.53 35.56
N HIS A 1060 37.32 18.45 36.36
CA HIS A 1060 38.63 17.92 36.78
C HIS A 1060 39.49 17.46 35.60
N ALA A 1061 38.86 16.96 34.53
CA ALA A 1061 39.55 16.60 33.30
C ALA A 1061 39.93 17.82 32.44
N GLY A 1062 39.50 19.04 32.79
CA GLY A 1062 39.85 20.28 32.09
C GLY A 1062 38.87 20.69 30.99
N PHE A 1063 37.61 20.31 31.12
CA PHE A 1063 36.52 20.76 30.25
C PHE A 1063 35.66 21.86 30.91
N GLU A 1064 34.94 22.63 30.11
CA GLU A 1064 33.95 23.62 30.52
C GLU A 1064 32.55 23.14 30.07
N VAL A 1065 31.54 23.19 30.95
CA VAL A 1065 30.19 22.67 30.69
C VAL A 1065 29.26 23.74 30.13
N HIS A 1066 28.47 23.41 29.09
CA HIS A 1066 27.62 24.33 28.31
C HIS A 1066 26.23 23.74 27.99
N ASN A 1067 25.53 23.22 28.99
CA ASN A 1067 24.28 22.47 28.78
C ASN A 1067 23.07 23.30 28.31
N GLU A 1068 23.19 24.63 28.28
CA GLU A 1068 22.19 25.54 27.73
C GLU A 1068 22.24 25.67 26.19
N LEU A 1069 23.35 25.25 25.54
CA LEU A 1069 23.54 25.38 24.09
C LEU A 1069 22.59 24.48 23.28
N PHE A 1070 22.19 23.35 23.86
CA PHE A 1070 21.31 22.37 23.26
C PHE A 1070 20.10 22.13 24.16
N GLN A 1071 18.92 22.06 23.56
CA GLN A 1071 17.69 21.71 24.27
C GLN A 1071 17.51 20.18 24.28
N PRO A 1072 16.71 19.61 25.21
CA PRO A 1072 16.45 18.17 25.22
C PRO A 1072 15.93 17.62 23.88
N ILE A 1073 15.14 18.43 23.15
CA ILE A 1073 14.63 18.07 21.82
C ILE A 1073 15.73 17.95 20.75
N ASP A 1074 16.90 18.52 20.98
CA ASP A 1074 18.03 18.47 20.05
C ASP A 1074 18.89 17.20 20.25
N MET A 1075 18.62 16.38 21.28
CA MET A 1075 19.42 15.20 21.65
C MET A 1075 18.88 13.91 21.06
N ALA A 1076 19.77 13.01 20.65
CA ALA A 1076 19.40 11.78 19.94
C ALA A 1076 18.93 10.62 20.85
N ARG A 1077 19.25 10.63 22.16
CA ARG A 1077 18.93 9.58 23.15
C ARG A 1077 18.69 10.10 24.58
N GLY A 1078 18.08 9.28 25.44
CA GLY A 1078 17.70 9.54 26.86
C GLY A 1078 16.19 9.77 27.07
N THR A 1079 15.43 8.76 27.55
CA THR A 1079 13.96 8.65 27.85
C THR A 1079 12.89 9.50 27.13
N TYR A 1080 13.25 10.33 26.15
CA TYR A 1080 12.38 11.41 25.66
C TYR A 1080 12.29 11.50 24.14
N ASN A 1081 13.10 10.76 23.38
CA ASN A 1081 12.99 10.69 21.92
C ASN A 1081 12.97 9.23 21.44
N PRO A 1082 12.03 8.85 20.56
CA PRO A 1082 12.07 7.56 19.89
C PRO A 1082 13.27 7.53 18.92
N PRO A 1083 13.69 6.34 18.46
CA PRO A 1083 14.79 6.19 17.51
C PRO A 1083 14.56 6.86 16.13
N HIS A 1084 13.45 7.60 15.95
CA HIS A 1084 12.99 8.18 14.68
C HIS A 1084 12.52 9.64 14.86
N CYS A 1085 12.72 10.44 13.81
CA CYS A 1085 12.65 11.90 13.81
C CYS A 1085 11.24 12.54 13.77
N TYR A 1086 10.15 11.81 14.06
CA TYR A 1086 8.79 12.30 13.81
C TYR A 1086 7.77 12.15 14.95
N GLU A 1087 8.17 11.74 16.16
CA GLU A 1087 7.28 11.81 17.32
C GLU A 1087 7.59 13.04 18.17
N MET A 1088 6.55 13.70 18.71
CA MET A 1088 6.75 14.80 19.63
C MET A 1088 7.31 14.29 20.96
N PRO A 1089 8.26 15.01 21.60
CA PRO A 1089 8.83 14.58 22.87
C PRO A 1089 7.75 14.46 23.96
N TYR A 1090 7.80 13.37 24.73
CA TYR A 1090 6.94 13.16 25.89
C TYR A 1090 7.20 14.24 26.97
N SER A 1091 6.18 14.63 27.73
CA SER A 1091 6.17 15.83 28.61
C SER A 1091 7.06 15.79 29.87
N ASP A 1092 7.86 14.74 30.09
CA ASP A 1092 8.25 14.33 31.45
C ASP A 1092 9.78 14.37 31.73
N TYR A 1093 10.57 15.29 31.14
CA TYR A 1093 12.04 15.38 31.36
C TYR A 1093 12.45 15.32 32.85
N ASN A 1094 13.24 14.30 33.22
CA ASN A 1094 13.69 14.06 34.58
C ASN A 1094 15.22 13.91 34.64
N LYS A 1095 15.89 14.94 35.17
CA LYS A 1095 17.35 15.00 35.36
C LYS A 1095 17.93 13.91 36.25
N ASN A 1096 17.10 13.22 37.04
CA ASN A 1096 17.59 12.20 37.99
C ASN A 1096 17.68 10.82 37.34
N THR A 1097 17.02 10.59 36.20
CA THR A 1097 16.98 9.27 35.54
C THR A 1097 17.73 9.25 34.22
N ASN A 1098 17.67 10.32 33.42
CA ASN A 1098 18.46 10.44 32.19
C ASN A 1098 18.78 11.92 31.93
N PHE A 1099 20.03 12.21 31.56
CA PHE A 1099 20.48 13.57 31.30
C PHE A 1099 21.51 13.61 30.17
N TYR A 1100 21.81 14.83 29.72
CA TYR A 1100 22.82 15.09 28.72
C TYR A 1100 23.88 16.03 29.27
N ILE A 1101 25.08 15.94 28.69
CA ILE A 1101 26.19 16.81 29.01
C ILE A 1101 26.86 17.30 27.72
N VAL A 1102 27.11 18.60 27.65
CA VAL A 1102 27.74 19.30 26.53
C VAL A 1102 28.93 20.02 27.11
N VAL A 1103 30.13 19.73 26.60
CA VAL A 1103 31.37 20.30 27.12
C VAL A 1103 32.32 20.77 26.02
N SER A 1104 33.16 21.76 26.33
CA SER A 1104 34.24 22.23 25.47
C SER A 1104 35.58 22.20 26.21
N LEU A 1105 36.72 22.35 25.51
CA LEU A 1105 38.02 22.47 26.17
C LEU A 1105 38.10 23.79 26.94
N ALA A 1106 38.47 23.75 28.22
CA ALA A 1106 38.62 24.97 29.01
C ALA A 1106 39.68 25.90 28.39
N LYS A 1107 39.31 27.16 28.12
CA LYS A 1107 40.24 28.16 27.59
C LYS A 1107 41.35 28.41 28.62
N LYS A 1108 42.59 28.09 28.25
CA LYS A 1108 43.78 28.37 29.07
C LYS A 1108 44.06 29.85 29.22
#